data_AF-A0A2N2PLZ1-F1
#
_entry.id   AF-A0A2N2PLZ1-F1
#
_cell.length_a   1.000
_cell.length_b   1.000
_cell.length_c   1.000
_cell.angle_alpha   90.00
_cell.angle_beta   90.00
_cell.angle_gamma   90.00
#
_symmetry.space_group_name_H-M   'P 1'
#
loop_
_entity.id
_entity.type
_entity.pdbx_description
1 polymer ?
#
loop_
_entity_poly.entity_id
_entity_poly.type
_entity_poly.pdbx_seq_one_letter_code
_entity_poly.pdbx_strand_id
1 'polypeptide(L)'
;MPKHLLTLPILILAALVSIGGAQTASGPNTDQMRELGTEAVTGLTGVKLATLTAPGPSTRAVTPAVKSDEFVVMGYVQSSVPADSYPWHALTHVACPFVDFDASAAITNPSTWTNRAPEFKPGGAADLHGVKVLMCVRNGGFSASTLSTVIQSPSLRAALVTSITDLIAAGGGNCAGVNLDFEPQPYGTDTRDGITLFLAELKAAIAPKELSLYVGPTYNASNDAPGAWAANLDFMNFSCYPWSGSWSSTATAIAPDASYDGQVDNFLAAGCPPEKMVLTLPTYGYSMETATSAYGATKNANIGSVGFTTARFDTTLGSPLRSRQYHDASNSLWYSYSNGVDYDTYNYDDEFSLAVKMRPIRSWMGAEQTGRKLRGVAFWSLMWMCDDYFDGFKAYDMEAGAVVSRHRTYPQIYQAVQDIFSPPGTRTYDIDKFEILEPRWRDPDEGTDDVGNNGSSVVIAATPAGAGKPANSDNSANLAFNFTSTAGSKIFFRHEILGDFNLTSVADRLAAKALFDINSKVSVDVYTASAYAGRTLRFMIMDGNGQVEMGPQNSLNAAGWRTFELDLTSVGVSAYNTNFNEFTDGNGVLNTAGGGARDIACVGFLIEGGGTAGSGNIYLDELRFTKVNPQAKNYVINELRYATGATQFVEIYGPAGAFPAGMQLRLVDGSNGAAYSTTNLGGQLIPNDGGGFGHFVVGVSGVPNVDLTFASGTMQAGDPDAIQLYDTGAGAIYDAVAYKMFGGPGLLDGNNDPLVTQNGYPWVGGAGNGTDSSGNGYALGRYPDGANTWVNAADFSAQVASPGTANGAVSSFPVTWNFTSAPTDAVQTYQTLGVTASQVGASPSGGNVYRCVDTSGGGIQAFFGGPSLGAASFGYNVTGEIFATSSAHPLQAIGVGICGSQGSTFFSPTPAASGYESGYWLIFENAAGVGLNDGRPDHPGVFEFVHASNDNMDATPVTLLASKTLAEVGVTNGTWTNFRLSVNPSAAGDRLLAKINGVTVYSGPIPAGGPTSGSFQVGFRENHSGAPATNEGTWLDNVTINFDSVPVNLSHLELY
;
A
#
# COMPACT_ATOMS: atom_id res chain seq x y z
N MET A 1 -23.83 -23.90 -33.85
CA MET A 1 -23.70 -24.30 -35.27
C MET A 1 -22.28 -24.03 -35.73
N PRO A 2 -21.69 -24.84 -36.64
CA PRO A 2 -20.28 -25.22 -36.51
C PRO A 2 -19.39 -24.95 -37.75
N LYS A 3 -18.10 -25.26 -37.56
CA LYS A 3 -17.01 -25.56 -38.53
C LYS A 3 -16.34 -24.38 -39.23
N HIS A 4 -15.01 -24.35 -39.18
CA HIS A 4 -14.18 -24.69 -40.34
C HIS A 4 -12.73 -25.06 -39.96
N LEU A 5 -12.30 -26.21 -40.51
CA LEU A 5 -10.91 -26.65 -40.66
C LEU A 5 -10.19 -25.79 -41.71
N LEU A 6 -8.86 -25.67 -41.60
CA LEU A 6 -7.96 -25.68 -42.75
C LEU A 6 -6.55 -26.17 -42.38
N THR A 7 -5.99 -26.94 -43.31
CA THR A 7 -4.79 -27.79 -43.24
C THR A 7 -3.66 -27.27 -44.15
N LEU A 8 -2.41 -27.42 -43.67
CA LEU A 8 -1.12 -27.66 -44.39
C LEU A 8 -0.53 -26.55 -45.32
N PRO A 9 0.78 -26.55 -45.70
CA PRO A 9 1.83 -27.56 -45.49
C PRO A 9 3.21 -27.09 -44.96
N ILE A 10 4.00 -28.09 -44.57
CA ILE A 10 5.43 -28.10 -44.19
C ILE A 10 6.34 -27.98 -45.42
N LEU A 11 7.41 -27.19 -45.33
CA LEU A 11 8.55 -27.21 -46.27
C LEU A 11 9.83 -27.61 -45.51
N ILE A 12 10.49 -28.65 -46.01
CA ILE A 12 11.79 -29.18 -45.55
C ILE A 12 12.90 -28.46 -46.32
N LEU A 13 13.90 -27.93 -45.62
CA LEU A 13 15.21 -27.61 -46.22
C LEU A 13 16.33 -28.16 -45.33
N ALA A 14 17.21 -28.94 -45.96
CA ALA A 14 18.40 -29.56 -45.40
C ALA A 14 19.66 -28.82 -45.88
N ALA A 15 20.68 -28.68 -45.01
CA ALA A 15 22.12 -28.52 -45.30
C ALA A 15 22.80 -27.85 -44.07
N LEU A 16 24.04 -28.12 -43.67
CA LEU A 16 25.01 -29.18 -43.89
C LEU A 16 26.14 -28.86 -42.89
N VAL A 17 26.75 -29.89 -42.33
CA VAL A 17 27.91 -29.83 -41.43
C VAL A 17 29.15 -29.35 -42.19
N SER A 18 29.97 -28.47 -41.59
CA SER A 18 31.41 -28.41 -41.90
C SER A 18 32.23 -28.32 -40.61
N ILE A 19 33.11 -29.31 -40.44
CA ILE A 19 34.12 -29.41 -39.39
C ILE A 19 35.47 -28.99 -40.00
N GLY A 20 36.23 -28.18 -39.28
CA GLY A 20 37.66 -27.91 -39.47
C GLY A 20 38.05 -26.73 -38.56
N GLY A 21 39.03 -26.77 -37.67
CA GLY A 21 40.16 -27.66 -37.47
C GLY A 21 41.46 -26.85 -37.56
N ALA A 22 42.07 -26.51 -36.42
CA ALA A 22 43.51 -26.51 -36.11
C ALA A 22 44.00 -25.38 -35.17
N GLN A 23 44.89 -25.80 -34.27
CA GLN A 23 45.59 -25.11 -33.17
C GLN A 23 46.68 -24.11 -33.64
N THR A 24 47.14 -23.18 -32.78
CA THR A 24 48.38 -23.29 -31.95
C THR A 24 48.71 -22.01 -31.12
N ALA A 25 48.84 -22.23 -29.79
CA ALA A 25 49.80 -21.74 -28.76
C ALA A 25 50.50 -20.36 -28.79
N SER A 26 50.47 -19.63 -27.65
CA SER A 26 51.59 -19.44 -26.67
C SER A 26 51.24 -18.43 -25.54
N GLY A 27 51.47 -18.77 -24.25
CA GLY A 27 51.04 -18.06 -23.00
C GLY A 27 51.92 -16.87 -22.51
N PRO A 28 52.12 -16.60 -21.19
CA PRO A 28 51.61 -17.30 -19.98
C PRO A 28 51.17 -16.42 -18.75
N ASN A 29 50.71 -17.12 -17.69
CA ASN A 29 50.69 -16.85 -16.23
C ASN A 29 49.59 -15.96 -15.57
N THR A 30 48.73 -16.59 -14.75
CA THR A 30 48.74 -16.52 -13.26
C THR A 30 47.88 -17.63 -12.63
N ASP A 31 48.39 -18.18 -11.51
CA ASP A 31 47.95 -19.39 -10.81
C ASP A 31 46.55 -19.35 -10.18
N GLN A 32 45.79 -20.42 -10.40
CA GLN A 32 44.60 -20.82 -9.64
C GLN A 32 44.74 -22.27 -9.16
N MET A 33 44.34 -22.47 -7.90
CA MET A 33 43.44 -23.54 -7.42
C MET A 33 43.86 -25.00 -7.68
N ARG A 34 44.23 -25.69 -6.60
CA ARG A 34 44.35 -27.14 -6.54
C ARG A 34 43.03 -27.77 -6.05
N GLU A 35 42.50 -28.64 -6.91
CA GLU A 35 41.94 -29.98 -6.65
C GLU A 35 40.91 -30.18 -5.51
N LEU A 36 39.66 -30.45 -5.91
CA LEU A 36 38.80 -31.44 -5.26
C LEU A 36 38.34 -32.48 -6.30
N GLY A 37 38.48 -33.75 -5.92
CA GLY A 37 38.43 -34.91 -6.80
C GLY A 37 37.02 -35.31 -7.26
N THR A 38 37.00 -35.84 -8.48
CA THR A 38 35.92 -36.59 -9.10
C THR A 38 35.82 -38.00 -8.52
N GLU A 39 34.66 -38.37 -7.98
CA GLU A 39 34.20 -39.76 -7.98
C GLU A 39 32.83 -39.88 -8.66
N ALA A 40 32.67 -41.02 -9.32
CA ALA A 40 31.74 -41.27 -10.41
C ALA A 40 30.33 -41.67 -9.94
N VAL A 41 29.31 -41.18 -10.65
CA VAL A 41 28.00 -41.83 -10.73
C VAL A 41 27.64 -41.99 -12.22
N THR A 42 27.96 -43.16 -12.77
CA THR A 42 27.38 -43.67 -14.00
C THR A 42 26.14 -44.50 -13.66
N GLY A 43 24.97 -44.06 -14.12
CA GLY A 43 23.79 -44.93 -14.21
C GLY A 43 22.47 -44.20 -14.02
N LEU A 44 21.90 -43.68 -15.11
CA LEU A 44 20.46 -43.63 -15.40
C LEU A 44 20.27 -42.95 -16.78
N THR A 45 20.45 -43.73 -17.84
CA THR A 45 20.03 -43.37 -19.19
C THR A 45 18.55 -43.73 -19.36
N GLY A 46 17.66 -42.73 -19.44
CA GLY A 46 16.29 -42.99 -19.88
C GLY A 46 15.19 -42.04 -19.38
N VAL A 47 15.34 -40.73 -19.51
CA VAL A 47 14.18 -39.82 -19.56
C VAL A 47 14.35 -38.92 -20.78
N LYS A 48 13.45 -39.05 -21.75
CA LYS A 48 13.32 -38.13 -22.88
C LYS A 48 13.00 -36.74 -22.33
N LEU A 49 13.90 -35.77 -22.52
CA LEU A 49 13.54 -34.36 -22.47
C LEU A 49 12.44 -34.12 -23.50
N ALA A 50 11.22 -33.88 -23.03
CA ALA A 50 10.20 -33.27 -23.86
C ALA A 50 10.63 -31.82 -24.10
N THR A 51 11.02 -31.51 -25.34
CA THR A 51 11.12 -30.13 -25.83
C THR A 51 9.75 -29.48 -25.71
N LEU A 52 9.57 -28.69 -24.64
CA LEU A 52 8.46 -27.75 -24.50
C LEU A 52 8.66 -26.63 -25.53
N THR A 53 7.76 -26.56 -26.51
CA THR A 53 7.52 -25.35 -27.30
C THR A 53 7.22 -24.19 -26.34
N ALA A 54 7.82 -23.03 -26.61
CA ALA A 54 7.65 -21.81 -25.81
C ALA A 54 6.16 -21.55 -25.52
N PRO A 55 5.75 -21.38 -24.24
CA PRO A 55 4.41 -20.91 -23.95
C PRO A 55 4.28 -19.49 -24.52
N GLY A 56 3.15 -19.20 -25.18
CA GLY A 56 2.70 -17.80 -25.26
C GLY A 56 2.55 -17.21 -23.85
N PRO A 57 2.44 -15.88 -23.69
CA PRO A 57 2.37 -15.25 -22.37
C PRO A 57 1.27 -15.93 -21.54
N SER A 58 1.67 -16.72 -20.55
CA SER A 58 0.74 -17.28 -19.60
C SER A 58 0.22 -16.11 -18.79
N THR A 59 -1.08 -15.85 -18.86
CA THR A 59 -1.77 -15.03 -17.87
C THR A 59 -1.70 -15.79 -16.55
N ARG A 60 -0.60 -15.64 -15.81
CA ARG A 60 -0.45 -16.25 -14.48
C ARG A 60 -1.44 -15.61 -13.54
N ALA A 61 -2.01 -16.41 -12.65
CA ALA A 61 -3.02 -15.95 -11.71
C ALA A 61 -2.39 -15.22 -10.50
N VAL A 62 -1.14 -15.52 -10.16
CA VAL A 62 -0.48 -15.00 -8.96
C VAL A 62 -0.09 -13.54 -9.13
N THR A 63 -0.60 -12.68 -8.24
CA THR A 63 -0.15 -11.30 -8.08
C THR A 63 0.49 -11.11 -6.70
N PRO A 64 1.50 -10.24 -6.58
CA PRO A 64 1.99 -9.81 -5.27
C PRO A 64 0.87 -9.17 -4.43
N ALA A 65 1.05 -9.13 -3.10
CA ALA A 65 0.12 -8.48 -2.19
C ALA A 65 0.02 -6.96 -2.47
N VAL A 66 1.16 -6.37 -2.85
CA VAL A 66 1.25 -4.99 -3.32
C VAL A 66 0.94 -4.92 -4.81
N LYS A 67 0.01 -4.05 -5.17
CA LYS A 67 -0.35 -3.80 -6.56
C LYS A 67 0.77 -3.05 -7.29
N SER A 68 1.43 -3.72 -8.23
CA SER A 68 2.60 -3.17 -8.96
C SER A 68 2.29 -1.99 -9.88
N ASP A 69 1.02 -1.77 -10.22
CA ASP A 69 0.52 -0.58 -10.92
C ASP A 69 0.32 0.61 -9.98
N GLU A 70 0.12 0.39 -8.68
CA GLU A 70 0.01 1.44 -7.67
C GLU A 70 1.39 1.80 -7.07
N PHE A 71 2.13 0.81 -6.58
CA PHE A 71 3.44 0.99 -5.93
C PHE A 71 4.55 0.10 -6.50
N VAL A 72 5.77 0.64 -6.47
CA VAL A 72 7.02 -0.12 -6.62
C VAL A 72 7.55 -0.48 -5.24
N VAL A 73 7.76 -1.76 -5.02
CA VAL A 73 8.55 -2.32 -3.92
C VAL A 73 9.66 -3.14 -4.56
N MET A 74 10.84 -2.54 -4.66
CA MET A 74 11.97 -3.11 -5.40
C MET A 74 13.08 -3.57 -4.46
N GLY A 75 13.62 -4.76 -4.69
CA GLY A 75 14.86 -5.19 -4.05
C GLY A 75 16.04 -5.21 -5.01
N TYR A 76 17.13 -4.52 -4.68
CA TYR A 76 18.40 -4.72 -5.39
C TYR A 76 19.01 -6.08 -4.99
N VAL A 77 19.45 -6.85 -5.99
CA VAL A 77 20.07 -8.17 -5.79
C VAL A 77 21.58 -8.04 -5.96
N GLN A 78 22.26 -7.73 -4.85
CA GLN A 78 23.72 -7.70 -4.79
C GLN A 78 24.32 -9.13 -4.78
N SER A 79 23.63 -10.08 -4.14
CA SER A 79 23.96 -11.49 -4.13
C SER A 79 22.68 -12.30 -4.29
N SER A 80 22.72 -13.39 -5.07
CA SER A 80 21.59 -14.30 -5.23
C SER A 80 21.54 -15.42 -4.21
N VAL A 81 22.54 -15.50 -3.31
CA VAL A 81 22.65 -16.57 -2.31
C VAL A 81 21.38 -16.75 -1.47
N PRO A 82 20.72 -15.68 -0.96
CA PRO A 82 19.51 -15.82 -0.15
C PRO A 82 18.19 -15.80 -0.96
N ALA A 83 18.24 -15.91 -2.29
CA ALA A 83 17.04 -15.73 -3.13
C ALA A 83 15.93 -16.75 -2.84
N ASP A 84 16.28 -17.95 -2.39
CA ASP A 84 15.34 -18.99 -1.96
C ASP A 84 14.51 -18.63 -0.72
N SER A 85 14.99 -17.65 0.06
CA SER A 85 14.38 -17.19 1.32
C SER A 85 13.63 -15.86 1.21
N TYR A 86 13.64 -15.22 0.03
CA TYR A 86 12.94 -13.96 -0.16
C TYR A 86 11.42 -14.14 0.00
N PRO A 87 10.73 -13.26 0.74
CA PRO A 87 9.27 -13.25 0.82
C PRO A 87 8.71 -12.55 -0.41
N TRP A 88 8.69 -13.28 -1.53
CA TRP A 88 8.34 -12.78 -2.85
C TRP A 88 6.96 -12.11 -2.92
N HIS A 89 6.00 -12.54 -2.10
CA HIS A 89 4.66 -11.94 -2.03
C HIS A 89 4.67 -10.46 -1.57
N ALA A 90 5.71 -10.02 -0.87
CA ALA A 90 5.89 -8.64 -0.43
C ALA A 90 6.65 -7.76 -1.44
N LEU A 91 7.24 -8.35 -2.49
CA LEU A 91 8.00 -7.63 -3.51
C LEU A 91 7.17 -7.47 -4.79
N THR A 92 7.42 -6.39 -5.52
CA THR A 92 6.84 -6.22 -6.87
C THR A 92 7.91 -6.26 -7.95
N HIS A 93 9.16 -5.88 -7.61
CA HIS A 93 10.28 -5.84 -8.52
C HIS A 93 11.56 -6.35 -7.85
N VAL A 94 12.47 -6.90 -8.66
CA VAL A 94 13.86 -7.14 -8.27
C VAL A 94 14.79 -6.63 -9.38
N ALA A 95 15.87 -5.96 -8.99
CA ALA A 95 16.94 -5.53 -9.90
C ALA A 95 18.07 -6.56 -9.83
N CYS A 96 18.12 -7.42 -10.85
CA CYS A 96 18.90 -8.66 -10.89
C CYS A 96 20.14 -8.54 -11.77
N PRO A 97 21.20 -9.30 -11.44
CA PRO A 97 22.43 -8.66 -10.98
C PRO A 97 23.17 -7.91 -12.08
N PHE A 98 24.12 -7.07 -11.64
CA PHE A 98 24.71 -6.02 -12.45
C PHE A 98 25.45 -6.53 -13.70
N VAL A 99 25.05 -6.01 -14.86
CA VAL A 99 25.80 -6.09 -16.10
C VAL A 99 26.54 -4.78 -16.34
N ASP A 100 27.79 -4.86 -16.76
CA ASP A 100 28.69 -3.74 -16.98
C ASP A 100 28.97 -3.53 -18.46
N PHE A 101 28.97 -2.27 -18.91
CA PHE A 101 29.48 -1.91 -20.25
C PHE A 101 30.82 -1.19 -20.18
N ASP A 102 31.63 -1.30 -21.24
CA ASP A 102 32.90 -0.60 -21.40
C ASP A 102 32.78 0.68 -22.25
N ALA A 103 33.90 1.40 -22.43
CA ALA A 103 33.95 2.65 -23.21
C ALA A 103 33.62 2.46 -24.71
N SER A 104 33.57 1.22 -25.21
CA SER A 104 33.14 0.88 -26.57
C SER A 104 31.65 0.51 -26.63
N ALA A 105 30.91 0.70 -25.54
CA ALA A 105 29.50 0.31 -25.38
C ALA A 105 29.23 -1.20 -25.43
N ALA A 106 30.26 -2.04 -25.25
CA ALA A 106 30.11 -3.50 -25.21
C ALA A 106 29.83 -3.98 -23.78
N ILE A 107 28.91 -4.94 -23.62
CA ILE A 107 28.67 -5.60 -22.33
C ILE A 107 29.83 -6.56 -22.02
N THR A 108 30.44 -6.39 -20.86
CA THR A 108 31.69 -7.06 -20.46
C THR A 108 31.48 -8.34 -19.64
N ASN A 109 30.32 -8.50 -18.99
CA ASN A 109 30.00 -9.63 -18.13
C ASN A 109 28.56 -10.17 -18.36
N PRO A 110 28.16 -10.49 -19.60
CA PRO A 110 26.78 -10.88 -19.93
C PRO A 110 26.31 -12.14 -19.18
N SER A 111 27.25 -12.98 -18.74
CA SER A 111 26.96 -14.18 -17.94
C SER A 111 26.30 -13.88 -16.60
N THR A 112 26.52 -12.70 -16.00
CA THR A 112 25.85 -12.31 -14.75
C THR A 112 24.33 -12.33 -14.92
N TRP A 113 23.84 -11.95 -16.10
CA TRP A 113 22.42 -11.97 -16.44
C TRP A 113 21.95 -13.33 -16.97
N THR A 114 22.67 -13.94 -17.90
CA THR A 114 22.23 -15.21 -18.52
C THR A 114 22.37 -16.41 -17.58
N ASN A 115 23.36 -16.39 -16.68
CA ASN A 115 23.59 -17.42 -15.66
C ASN A 115 23.06 -17.02 -14.28
N ARG A 116 22.18 -16.02 -14.19
CA ARG A 116 21.51 -15.66 -12.92
C ARG A 116 20.83 -16.86 -12.27
N ALA A 117 20.60 -16.77 -10.96
CA ALA A 117 20.04 -17.86 -10.17
C ALA A 117 18.64 -18.30 -10.69
N PRO A 118 18.26 -19.58 -10.49
CA PRO A 118 17.00 -20.13 -10.99
C PRO A 118 15.76 -19.33 -10.60
N GLU A 119 15.76 -18.73 -9.41
CA GLU A 119 14.68 -17.92 -8.83
C GLU A 119 14.30 -16.73 -9.72
N PHE A 120 15.28 -16.18 -10.46
CA PHE A 120 15.11 -15.01 -11.32
C PHE A 120 14.89 -15.36 -12.80
N LYS A 121 14.86 -16.65 -13.17
CA LYS A 121 14.65 -17.13 -14.53
C LYS A 121 13.15 -17.37 -14.82
N PRO A 122 12.74 -17.50 -16.09
CA PRO A 122 11.35 -17.85 -16.40
C PRO A 122 10.94 -19.15 -15.71
N GLY A 123 9.80 -19.13 -15.01
CA GLY A 123 9.31 -20.23 -14.18
C GLY A 123 9.94 -20.33 -12.79
N GLY A 124 10.89 -19.46 -12.44
CA GLY A 124 11.47 -19.37 -11.10
C GLY A 124 10.57 -18.61 -10.12
N ALA A 125 11.00 -18.53 -8.86
CA ALA A 125 10.25 -17.94 -7.75
C ALA A 125 9.70 -16.54 -8.05
N ALA A 126 10.53 -15.62 -8.57
CA ALA A 126 10.08 -14.27 -8.90
C ALA A 126 8.92 -14.29 -9.91
N ASP A 127 9.04 -15.07 -10.97
CA ASP A 127 8.03 -15.20 -12.03
C ASP A 127 6.77 -15.91 -11.51
N LEU A 128 6.90 -16.89 -10.61
CA LEU A 128 5.77 -17.60 -9.99
C LEU A 128 4.98 -16.71 -9.03
N HIS A 129 5.63 -15.74 -8.39
CA HIS A 129 4.99 -14.77 -7.51
C HIS A 129 4.55 -13.47 -8.22
N GLY A 130 4.73 -13.37 -9.54
CA GLY A 130 4.40 -12.16 -10.30
C GLY A 130 5.35 -10.97 -10.05
N VAL A 131 6.55 -11.23 -9.51
CA VAL A 131 7.59 -10.23 -9.26
C VAL A 131 8.35 -9.95 -10.57
N LYS A 132 8.39 -8.68 -10.96
CA LYS A 132 9.08 -8.22 -12.17
C LYS A 132 10.58 -8.28 -12.01
N VAL A 133 11.27 -8.94 -12.94
CA VAL A 133 12.74 -9.05 -12.94
C VAL A 133 13.33 -8.01 -13.89
N LEU A 134 14.06 -7.04 -13.35
CA LEU A 134 14.75 -5.99 -14.11
C LEU A 134 16.23 -6.32 -14.26
N MET A 135 16.79 -6.09 -15.45
CA MET A 135 18.23 -6.19 -15.68
C MET A 135 18.90 -4.90 -15.18
N CYS A 136 19.83 -5.01 -14.23
CA CYS A 136 20.55 -3.84 -13.72
C CYS A 136 21.82 -3.57 -14.54
N VAL A 137 21.95 -2.39 -15.15
CA VAL A 137 23.07 -2.01 -16.04
C VAL A 137 23.92 -0.91 -15.41
N ARG A 138 25.24 -1.12 -15.37
CA ARG A 138 26.23 -0.20 -14.81
C ARG A 138 27.29 0.23 -15.83
N ASN A 139 27.90 1.37 -15.56
CA ASN A 139 28.95 1.96 -16.38
C ASN A 139 30.37 1.46 -16.01
N GLY A 140 30.58 0.15 -16.07
CA GLY A 140 31.92 -0.45 -16.03
C GLY A 140 32.58 -0.34 -14.65
N GLY A 141 31.91 -0.86 -13.62
CA GLY A 141 32.36 -0.71 -12.24
C GLY A 141 32.31 0.73 -11.75
N PHE A 142 31.28 1.47 -12.17
CA PHE A 142 31.06 2.88 -11.82
C PHE A 142 32.16 3.83 -12.32
N SER A 143 32.63 3.61 -13.55
CA SER A 143 33.61 4.49 -14.21
C SER A 143 32.93 5.71 -14.85
N ALA A 144 33.10 6.89 -14.25
CA ALA A 144 32.55 8.15 -14.78
C ALA A 144 33.02 8.46 -16.21
N SER A 145 34.26 8.11 -16.57
CA SER A 145 34.81 8.30 -17.92
C SER A 145 34.16 7.37 -18.94
N THR A 146 33.89 6.12 -18.56
CA THR A 146 33.18 5.14 -19.41
C THR A 146 31.76 5.63 -19.72
N LEU A 147 31.03 6.06 -18.68
CA LEU A 147 29.69 6.63 -18.83
C LEU A 147 29.71 7.83 -19.78
N SER A 148 30.57 8.81 -19.51
CA SER A 148 30.64 10.05 -20.30
C SER A 148 31.00 9.79 -21.76
N THR A 149 31.93 8.87 -22.02
CA THR A 149 32.35 8.50 -23.39
C THR A 149 31.19 7.92 -24.19
N VAL A 150 30.47 6.96 -23.60
CA VAL A 150 29.39 6.26 -24.29
C VAL A 150 28.18 7.15 -24.49
N ILE A 151 27.73 7.82 -23.42
CA ILE A 151 26.45 8.53 -23.40
C ILE A 151 26.49 9.84 -24.21
N GLN A 152 27.65 10.49 -24.33
CA GLN A 152 27.79 11.69 -25.15
C GLN A 152 27.89 11.40 -26.66
N SER A 153 28.14 10.15 -27.07
CA SER A 153 28.25 9.76 -28.49
C SER A 153 26.97 9.09 -29.00
N PRO A 154 26.26 9.66 -29.99
CA PRO A 154 25.06 9.05 -30.56
C PRO A 154 25.29 7.62 -31.09
N SER A 155 26.46 7.37 -31.69
CA SER A 155 26.82 6.03 -32.18
C SER A 155 27.05 5.01 -31.07
N LEU A 156 27.67 5.42 -29.96
CA LEU A 156 27.91 4.52 -28.83
C LEU A 156 26.66 4.31 -27.99
N ARG A 157 25.78 5.31 -27.86
CA ARG A 157 24.45 5.11 -27.29
C ARG A 157 23.65 4.07 -28.06
N ALA A 158 23.57 4.20 -29.39
CA ALA A 158 22.87 3.22 -30.23
C ALA A 158 23.48 1.80 -30.12
N ALA A 159 24.81 1.71 -30.01
CA ALA A 159 25.50 0.45 -29.77
C ALA A 159 25.15 -0.15 -28.40
N LEU A 160 25.12 0.68 -27.33
CA LEU A 160 24.73 0.23 -26.00
C LEU A 160 23.28 -0.24 -25.95
N VAL A 161 22.35 0.52 -26.57
CA VAL A 161 20.94 0.11 -26.71
C VAL A 161 20.85 -1.27 -27.36
N THR A 162 21.59 -1.49 -28.45
CA THR A 162 21.62 -2.79 -29.15
C THR A 162 22.13 -3.90 -28.23
N SER A 163 23.27 -3.68 -27.56
CA SER A 163 23.85 -4.65 -26.61
C SER A 163 22.88 -5.01 -25.48
N ILE A 164 22.15 -4.03 -24.95
CA ILE A 164 21.11 -4.23 -23.92
C ILE A 164 19.96 -5.06 -24.48
N THR A 165 19.43 -4.71 -25.66
CA THR A 165 18.30 -5.45 -26.27
C THR A 165 18.66 -6.89 -26.61
N ASP A 166 19.89 -7.13 -27.08
CA ASP A 166 20.39 -8.48 -27.36
C ASP A 166 20.48 -9.31 -26.08
N LEU A 167 20.92 -8.69 -24.98
CA LEU A 167 21.03 -9.37 -23.69
C LEU A 167 19.67 -9.63 -23.04
N ILE A 168 18.69 -8.73 -23.21
CA ILE A 168 17.29 -8.98 -22.85
C ILE A 168 16.78 -10.21 -23.58
N ALA A 169 16.99 -10.30 -24.90
CA ALA A 169 16.57 -11.44 -25.70
C ALA A 169 17.25 -12.75 -25.25
N ALA A 170 18.55 -12.69 -24.93
CA ALA A 170 19.31 -13.83 -24.42
C ALA A 170 18.89 -14.26 -23.00
N GLY A 171 18.36 -13.33 -22.20
CA GLY A 171 17.96 -13.54 -20.82
C GLY A 171 16.65 -14.31 -20.62
N GLY A 172 15.83 -14.45 -21.66
CA GLY A 172 14.53 -15.12 -21.61
C GLY A 172 13.33 -14.17 -21.40
N GLY A 173 12.12 -14.74 -21.49
CA GLY A 173 10.87 -13.97 -21.59
C GLY A 173 10.43 -13.21 -20.34
N ASN A 174 10.97 -13.52 -19.15
CA ASN A 174 10.58 -12.90 -17.88
C ASN A 174 11.30 -11.58 -17.54
N CYS A 175 12.18 -11.10 -18.43
CA CYS A 175 12.79 -9.78 -18.28
C CYS A 175 11.70 -8.69 -18.40
N ALA A 176 11.35 -8.04 -17.30
CA ALA A 176 10.31 -7.02 -17.25
C ALA A 176 10.82 -5.63 -17.67
N GLY A 177 12.13 -5.41 -17.64
CA GLY A 177 12.71 -4.09 -17.92
C GLY A 177 14.19 -3.96 -17.57
N VAL A 178 14.64 -2.72 -17.53
CA VAL A 178 16.03 -2.33 -17.27
C VAL A 178 16.08 -1.30 -16.15
N ASN A 179 16.95 -1.52 -15.17
CA ASN A 179 17.34 -0.50 -14.20
C ASN A 179 18.75 0.00 -14.53
N LEU A 180 18.91 1.30 -14.71
CA LEU A 180 20.20 1.92 -14.96
C LEU A 180 20.80 2.40 -13.63
N ASP A 181 21.99 1.92 -13.31
CA ASP A 181 22.74 2.27 -12.11
C ASP A 181 24.06 2.94 -12.51
N PHE A 182 23.93 4.21 -12.91
CA PHE A 182 25.02 5.00 -13.47
C PHE A 182 25.67 5.83 -12.36
N GLU A 183 26.89 5.48 -11.96
CA GLU A 183 27.62 6.16 -10.87
C GLU A 183 29.10 6.38 -11.23
N PRO A 184 29.82 7.29 -10.56
CA PRO A 184 29.38 8.21 -9.52
C PRO A 184 28.63 9.44 -10.06
N GLN A 185 27.67 9.91 -9.27
CA GLN A 185 27.09 11.26 -9.38
C GLN A 185 27.91 12.26 -8.53
N PRO A 186 27.85 13.58 -8.82
CA PRO A 186 27.08 14.23 -9.89
C PRO A 186 27.73 14.11 -11.27
N TYR A 187 26.91 14.22 -12.32
CA TYR A 187 27.36 14.22 -13.72
C TYR A 187 27.88 15.59 -14.18
N GLY A 188 28.44 15.70 -15.37
CA GLY A 188 28.58 16.99 -16.07
C GLY A 188 27.37 17.26 -16.98
N THR A 189 27.14 18.52 -17.38
CA THR A 189 26.01 18.94 -18.23
C THR A 189 25.88 18.09 -19.51
N ASP A 190 27.00 17.83 -20.19
CA ASP A 190 27.01 17.07 -21.45
C ASP A 190 26.64 15.60 -21.20
N THR A 191 27.09 15.03 -20.08
CA THR A 191 26.72 13.67 -19.68
C THR A 191 25.25 13.60 -19.29
N ARG A 192 24.72 14.57 -18.53
CA ARG A 192 23.29 14.69 -18.20
C ARG A 192 22.41 14.73 -19.44
N ASP A 193 22.77 15.57 -20.42
CA ASP A 193 22.01 15.71 -21.66
C ASP A 193 22.08 14.44 -22.51
N GLY A 194 23.26 13.81 -22.55
CA GLY A 194 23.41 12.49 -23.16
C GLY A 194 22.55 11.42 -22.48
N ILE A 195 22.41 11.43 -21.14
CA ILE A 195 21.56 10.48 -20.40
C ILE A 195 20.11 10.68 -20.86
N THR A 196 19.63 11.91 -20.95
CA THR A 196 18.28 12.21 -21.45
C THR A 196 18.03 11.61 -22.84
N LEU A 197 18.98 11.75 -23.77
CA LEU A 197 18.89 11.16 -25.10
C LEU A 197 18.92 9.63 -25.06
N PHE A 198 19.81 9.04 -24.25
CA PHE A 198 19.90 7.59 -24.07
C PHE A 198 18.60 6.99 -23.53
N LEU A 199 17.98 7.63 -22.55
CA LEU A 199 16.71 7.16 -21.97
C LEU A 199 15.61 7.10 -23.01
N ALA A 200 15.49 8.12 -23.88
CA ALA A 200 14.51 8.12 -24.97
C ALA A 200 14.79 7.02 -26.00
N GLU A 201 16.05 6.86 -26.40
CA GLU A 201 16.49 5.83 -27.36
C GLU A 201 16.24 4.41 -26.79
N LEU A 202 16.59 4.18 -25.53
CA LEU A 202 16.41 2.88 -24.86
C LEU A 202 14.93 2.57 -24.63
N LYS A 203 14.13 3.52 -24.11
CA LYS A 203 12.70 3.30 -23.87
C LYS A 203 11.97 2.93 -25.16
N ALA A 204 12.28 3.60 -26.26
CA ALA A 204 11.72 3.28 -27.58
C ALA A 204 12.09 1.86 -28.04
N ALA A 205 13.31 1.39 -27.74
CA ALA A 205 13.78 0.06 -28.13
C ALA A 205 13.22 -1.08 -27.28
N ILE A 206 12.91 -0.84 -26.00
CA ILE A 206 12.46 -1.89 -25.08
C ILE A 206 10.95 -1.89 -24.82
N ALA A 207 10.20 -0.88 -25.28
CA ALA A 207 8.75 -0.81 -25.06
C ALA A 207 8.03 -2.10 -25.47
N PRO A 208 7.07 -2.61 -24.67
CA PRO A 208 6.45 -1.98 -23.50
C PRO A 208 7.17 -2.25 -22.15
N LYS A 209 8.42 -2.71 -22.14
CA LYS A 209 9.17 -3.00 -20.90
C LYS A 209 9.47 -1.75 -20.08
N GLU A 210 9.72 -1.95 -18.80
CA GLU A 210 10.00 -0.88 -17.85
C GLU A 210 11.45 -0.38 -17.94
N LEU A 211 11.63 0.91 -17.65
CA LEU A 211 12.91 1.59 -17.56
C LEU A 211 12.95 2.43 -16.29
N SER A 212 13.97 2.20 -15.46
CA SER A 212 14.26 3.01 -14.27
C SER A 212 15.71 3.49 -14.25
N LEU A 213 15.95 4.58 -13.52
CA LEU A 213 17.28 5.16 -13.31
C LEU A 213 17.51 5.39 -11.81
N TYR A 214 18.64 4.92 -11.30
CA TYR A 214 19.13 5.28 -9.97
C TYR A 214 19.78 6.67 -9.99
N VAL A 215 19.45 7.50 -9.00
CA VAL A 215 19.97 8.86 -8.84
C VAL A 215 20.51 9.07 -7.44
N GLY A 216 21.54 9.92 -7.33
CA GLY A 216 22.27 10.15 -6.08
C GLY A 216 21.45 10.88 -5.00
N PRO A 217 21.96 10.90 -3.76
CA PRO A 217 21.24 11.45 -2.59
C PRO A 217 21.15 12.98 -2.54
N THR A 218 21.74 13.68 -3.52
CA THR A 218 21.75 15.14 -3.56
C THR A 218 21.38 15.63 -4.96
N TYR A 219 20.58 16.69 -5.01
CA TYR A 219 20.19 17.35 -6.25
C TYR A 219 21.19 18.43 -6.65
N ASN A 220 21.51 18.49 -7.95
CA ASN A 220 22.28 19.55 -8.56
C ASN A 220 21.64 20.00 -9.89
N ALA A 221 21.14 21.24 -9.93
CA ALA A 221 20.43 21.77 -11.10
C ALA A 221 21.25 21.79 -12.42
N SER A 222 22.58 21.78 -12.35
CA SER A 222 23.43 21.71 -13.56
C SER A 222 23.61 20.28 -14.05
N ASN A 223 23.49 19.31 -13.17
CA ASN A 223 23.93 17.93 -13.41
C ASN A 223 22.75 16.94 -13.44
N ASP A 224 21.60 17.35 -12.93
CA ASP A 224 20.37 16.58 -12.90
C ASP A 224 19.29 17.23 -13.79
N ALA A 225 18.50 16.40 -14.47
CA ALA A 225 17.39 16.85 -15.29
C ALA A 225 16.15 15.96 -15.08
N PRO A 226 15.64 15.87 -13.84
CA PRO A 226 14.67 14.84 -13.49
C PRO A 226 13.36 14.95 -14.27
N GLY A 227 12.87 16.16 -14.60
CA GLY A 227 11.71 16.30 -15.49
C GLY A 227 11.95 15.77 -16.91
N ALA A 228 13.16 15.95 -17.46
CA ALA A 228 13.50 15.41 -18.78
C ALA A 228 13.72 13.89 -18.76
N TRP A 229 14.32 13.36 -17.69
CA TRP A 229 14.50 11.93 -17.49
C TRP A 229 13.16 11.23 -17.29
N ALA A 230 12.30 11.77 -16.42
CA ALA A 230 10.99 11.23 -16.11
C ALA A 230 10.06 11.08 -17.33
N ALA A 231 10.27 11.84 -18.40
CA ALA A 231 9.51 11.70 -19.64
C ALA A 231 9.66 10.31 -20.29
N ASN A 232 10.79 9.62 -20.06
CA ASN A 232 11.10 8.31 -20.66
C ASN A 232 11.26 7.18 -19.63
N LEU A 233 11.22 7.50 -18.35
CA LEU A 233 11.27 6.52 -17.26
C LEU A 233 9.86 6.13 -16.81
N ASP A 234 9.71 4.87 -16.38
CA ASP A 234 8.53 4.45 -15.64
C ASP A 234 8.65 4.91 -14.18
N PHE A 235 9.87 4.89 -13.62
CA PHE A 235 10.18 5.45 -12.29
C PHE A 235 11.67 5.75 -12.11
N MET A 236 12.00 6.54 -11.09
CA MET A 236 13.34 6.95 -10.70
C MET A 236 13.63 6.47 -9.28
N ASN A 237 14.74 5.76 -9.09
CA ASN A 237 15.18 5.26 -7.81
C ASN A 237 16.09 6.31 -7.15
N PHE A 238 15.51 7.19 -6.34
CA PHE A 238 16.26 8.19 -5.59
C PHE A 238 16.96 7.56 -4.41
N SER A 239 18.26 7.77 -4.26
CA SER A 239 19.00 7.23 -3.14
C SER A 239 18.80 8.05 -1.87
N CYS A 240 18.18 7.48 -0.84
CA CYS A 240 18.08 8.12 0.48
C CYS A 240 19.38 8.01 1.30
N TYR A 241 20.44 7.43 0.71
CA TYR A 241 21.73 7.15 1.34
C TYR A 241 22.88 7.23 0.31
N PRO A 242 24.14 7.07 0.71
CA PRO A 242 24.67 7.24 2.06
C PRO A 242 24.94 8.72 2.36
N TRP A 243 24.46 9.20 3.52
CA TRP A 243 24.80 10.51 4.07
C TRP A 243 26.00 10.46 5.01
N SER A 244 26.31 9.27 5.52
CA SER A 244 27.48 9.01 6.34
C SER A 244 28.08 7.65 6.01
N GLY A 245 29.39 7.53 6.16
CA GLY A 245 30.14 6.33 5.80
C GLY A 245 31.63 6.52 6.03
N SER A 246 32.48 5.72 5.38
CA SER A 246 33.93 5.69 5.65
C SER A 246 34.64 7.03 5.47
N TRP A 247 34.08 7.96 4.69
CA TRP A 247 34.59 9.33 4.49
C TRP A 247 34.18 10.33 5.58
N SER A 248 33.17 10.03 6.41
CA SER A 248 32.70 10.92 7.47
C SER A 248 33.70 11.03 8.62
N SER A 249 33.76 12.20 9.27
CA SER A 249 34.58 12.40 10.48
C SER A 249 33.87 12.00 11.78
N THR A 250 32.57 11.78 11.74
CA THR A 250 31.72 11.40 12.87
C THR A 250 30.80 10.23 12.52
N ALA A 251 30.36 9.49 13.54
CA ALA A 251 29.43 8.37 13.38
C ALA A 251 27.96 8.83 13.55
N THR A 252 27.22 8.93 12.46
CA THR A 252 25.82 9.39 12.38
C THR A 252 24.98 8.47 11.50
N ALA A 253 23.67 8.68 11.43
CA ALA A 253 22.80 7.91 10.56
C ALA A 253 23.28 7.85 9.10
N ILE A 254 23.07 6.69 8.46
CA ILE A 254 23.37 6.47 7.04
C ILE A 254 22.31 7.07 6.11
N ALA A 255 21.04 7.07 6.54
CA ALA A 255 19.90 7.62 5.82
C ALA A 255 19.02 8.51 6.72
N PRO A 256 19.53 9.63 7.25
CA PRO A 256 18.73 10.61 7.96
C PRO A 256 17.68 11.22 7.02
N ASP A 257 16.40 11.01 7.33
CA ASP A 257 15.25 11.55 6.58
C ASP A 257 15.25 13.07 6.49
N ALA A 258 15.51 13.74 7.61
CA ALA A 258 15.68 15.19 7.65
C ALA A 258 16.77 15.73 6.69
N SER A 259 17.67 14.88 6.18
CA SER A 259 18.66 15.27 5.17
C SER A 259 18.21 15.02 3.74
N TYR A 260 17.51 13.90 3.47
CA TYR A 260 17.10 13.57 2.11
C TYR A 260 15.73 14.11 1.70
N ASP A 261 14.83 14.42 2.64
CA ASP A 261 13.49 14.93 2.31
C ASP A 261 13.56 16.20 1.46
N GLY A 262 14.39 17.17 1.88
CA GLY A 262 14.60 18.40 1.11
C GLY A 262 15.28 18.16 -0.26
N GLN A 263 16.00 17.06 -0.43
CA GLN A 263 16.57 16.68 -1.73
C GLN A 263 15.52 16.04 -2.64
N VAL A 264 14.62 15.21 -2.08
CA VAL A 264 13.44 14.73 -2.80
C VAL A 264 12.60 15.92 -3.28
N ASP A 265 12.33 16.88 -2.41
CA ASP A 265 11.59 18.11 -2.77
C ASP A 265 12.26 18.86 -3.93
N ASN A 266 13.60 18.95 -3.94
CA ASN A 266 14.32 19.57 -5.04
C ASN A 266 14.15 18.82 -6.37
N PHE A 267 14.12 17.48 -6.35
CA PHE A 267 13.84 16.67 -7.55
C PHE A 267 12.40 16.85 -8.04
N LEU A 268 11.42 16.90 -7.13
CA LEU A 268 10.02 17.15 -7.45
C LEU A 268 9.84 18.55 -8.06
N ALA A 269 10.43 19.58 -7.44
CA ALA A 269 10.41 20.97 -7.93
C ALA A 269 11.11 21.11 -9.31
N ALA A 270 12.09 20.25 -9.59
CA ALA A 270 12.78 20.17 -10.87
C ALA A 270 12.02 19.34 -11.93
N GLY A 271 10.77 18.97 -11.66
CA GLY A 271 9.84 18.36 -12.62
C GLY A 271 9.77 16.84 -12.56
N CYS A 272 10.31 16.18 -11.54
CA CYS A 272 10.03 14.76 -11.30
C CYS A 272 8.57 14.61 -10.83
N PRO A 273 7.70 13.86 -11.52
CA PRO A 273 6.36 13.58 -11.00
C PRO A 273 6.45 12.72 -9.72
N PRO A 274 5.67 13.01 -8.66
CA PRO A 274 5.62 12.21 -7.44
C PRO A 274 5.38 10.72 -7.72
N GLU A 275 4.45 10.41 -8.62
CA GLU A 275 4.12 9.06 -9.06
C GLU A 275 5.23 8.36 -9.88
N LYS A 276 6.39 8.98 -10.04
CA LYS A 276 7.61 8.35 -10.59
C LYS A 276 8.77 8.30 -9.59
N MET A 277 8.62 8.84 -8.39
CA MET A 277 9.68 8.87 -7.37
C MET A 277 9.66 7.62 -6.48
N VAL A 278 10.73 6.83 -6.51
CA VAL A 278 10.93 5.66 -5.63
C VAL A 278 12.04 5.98 -4.63
N LEU A 279 11.75 5.90 -3.34
CA LEU A 279 12.74 6.12 -2.28
C LEU A 279 13.56 4.84 -2.06
N THR A 280 14.85 4.89 -2.37
CA THR A 280 15.76 3.76 -2.14
C THR A 280 16.33 3.88 -0.74
N LEU A 281 15.91 2.99 0.16
CA LEU A 281 16.31 2.94 1.57
C LEU A 281 17.40 1.88 1.81
N PRO A 282 18.30 2.10 2.78
CA PRO A 282 19.32 1.12 3.11
C PRO A 282 18.75 0.08 4.08
N THR A 283 19.03 -1.19 3.81
CA THR A 283 18.79 -2.30 4.76
C THR A 283 20.09 -2.71 5.46
N TYR A 284 21.09 -1.85 5.34
CA TYR A 284 22.40 -1.96 5.93
C TYR A 284 22.71 -0.68 6.69
N GLY A 285 23.72 -0.76 7.53
CA GLY A 285 24.34 0.36 8.21
C GLY A 285 25.84 0.31 8.05
N TYR A 286 26.54 0.99 8.95
CA TYR A 286 27.98 0.90 9.04
C TYR A 286 28.46 0.92 10.50
N SER A 287 29.69 0.49 10.71
CA SER A 287 30.38 0.52 12.00
C SER A 287 31.71 1.28 11.92
N MET A 288 32.04 1.96 13.01
CA MET A 288 33.26 2.76 13.18
C MET A 288 33.80 2.61 14.60
N GLU A 289 35.12 2.74 14.75
CA GLU A 289 35.72 3.04 16.04
C GLU A 289 35.59 4.54 16.32
N THR A 290 35.06 4.91 17.49
CA THR A 290 34.79 6.28 17.91
C THR A 290 35.41 6.61 19.26
N ALA A 291 35.76 7.88 19.44
CA ALA A 291 36.42 8.36 20.67
C ALA A 291 35.53 8.28 21.92
N THR A 292 34.20 8.28 21.76
CA THR A 292 33.23 8.14 22.85
C THR A 292 32.06 7.26 22.41
N SER A 293 31.21 6.86 23.36
CA SER A 293 29.98 6.10 23.12
C SER A 293 28.78 6.94 22.68
N ALA A 294 28.97 8.23 22.38
CA ALA A 294 27.86 9.12 22.04
C ALA A 294 27.50 9.07 20.55
N TYR A 295 26.24 9.36 20.22
CA TYR A 295 25.83 9.60 18.84
C TYR A 295 26.62 10.79 18.27
N GLY A 296 27.07 10.68 17.02
CA GLY A 296 27.89 11.74 16.39
C GLY A 296 29.31 11.83 16.92
N ALA A 297 29.81 10.82 17.66
CA ALA A 297 31.18 10.80 18.16
C ALA A 297 32.21 10.82 17.00
N THR A 298 33.36 11.44 17.25
CA THR A 298 34.47 11.51 16.31
C THR A 298 34.99 10.11 15.96
N LYS A 299 35.14 9.85 14.67
CA LYS A 299 35.69 8.61 14.12
C LYS A 299 37.21 8.55 14.33
N ASN A 300 37.67 7.47 14.96
CA ASN A 300 39.08 7.09 15.00
C ASN A 300 39.43 6.18 13.83
N ALA A 301 38.57 5.19 13.52
CA ALA A 301 38.75 4.28 12.39
C ALA A 301 37.41 3.85 11.77
N ASN A 302 37.44 3.45 10.51
CA ASN A 302 36.30 2.83 9.83
C ASN A 302 36.41 1.30 9.97
N ILE A 303 35.35 0.64 10.42
CA ILE A 303 35.32 -0.83 10.55
C ILE A 303 34.74 -1.43 9.27
N GLY A 304 33.50 -1.10 8.91
CA GLY A 304 32.87 -1.65 7.71
C GLY A 304 31.36 -1.42 7.63
N SER A 305 30.72 -2.06 6.64
CA SER A 305 29.26 -2.10 6.53
C SER A 305 28.70 -3.24 7.39
N VAL A 306 27.48 -3.06 7.89
CA VAL A 306 26.80 -4.05 8.76
C VAL A 306 25.37 -4.26 8.28
N GLY A 307 24.88 -5.50 8.30
CA GLY A 307 23.49 -5.79 7.95
C GLY A 307 22.52 -5.46 9.08
N PHE A 308 21.28 -5.17 8.71
CA PHE A 308 20.18 -5.04 9.66
C PHE A 308 20.08 -6.28 10.58
N THR A 309 20.20 -7.48 10.02
CA THR A 309 20.10 -8.75 10.75
C THR A 309 21.14 -8.88 11.88
N THR A 310 22.38 -8.47 11.62
CA THR A 310 23.46 -8.43 12.63
C THR A 310 23.14 -7.44 13.75
N ALA A 311 22.78 -6.21 13.41
CA ALA A 311 22.48 -5.18 14.39
C ALA A 311 21.27 -5.54 15.27
N ARG A 312 20.26 -6.18 14.66
CA ARG A 312 19.09 -6.69 15.35
C ARG A 312 19.43 -7.87 16.26
N PHE A 313 20.27 -8.80 15.82
CA PHE A 313 20.75 -9.89 16.66
C PHE A 313 21.51 -9.36 17.89
N ASP A 314 22.47 -8.45 17.68
CA ASP A 314 23.27 -7.84 18.74
C ASP A 314 22.43 -7.16 19.83
N THR A 315 21.27 -6.60 19.45
CA THR A 315 20.38 -5.86 20.34
C THR A 315 19.24 -6.67 20.96
N THR A 316 19.06 -7.93 20.53
CA THR A 316 17.96 -8.79 21.01
C THR A 316 18.42 -10.13 21.58
N LEU A 317 19.46 -10.74 21.01
CA LEU A 317 19.92 -12.09 21.35
C LEU A 317 21.43 -12.16 21.64
N GLY A 318 22.19 -11.12 21.31
CA GLY A 318 23.64 -11.06 21.49
C GLY A 318 24.08 -11.22 22.96
N SER A 319 25.28 -11.75 23.16
CA SER A 319 25.92 -11.87 24.47
C SER A 319 27.36 -11.33 24.42
N PRO A 320 27.65 -10.16 25.04
CA PRO A 320 26.72 -9.31 25.79
C PRO A 320 25.70 -8.59 24.88
N LEU A 321 24.50 -8.38 25.41
CA LEU A 321 23.42 -7.66 24.71
C LEU A 321 23.78 -6.18 24.52
N ARG A 322 23.54 -5.66 23.32
CA ARG A 322 23.79 -4.24 22.99
C ARG A 322 22.55 -3.40 23.25
N SER A 323 22.75 -2.20 23.80
CA SER A 323 21.66 -1.27 24.06
C SER A 323 21.24 -0.59 22.76
N ARG A 324 20.10 -0.99 22.20
CA ARG A 324 19.47 -0.32 21.05
C ARG A 324 19.08 1.11 21.43
N GLN A 325 19.47 2.10 20.62
CA GLN A 325 19.12 3.51 20.81
C GLN A 325 18.52 4.10 19.55
N TYR A 326 17.49 4.91 19.71
CA TYR A 326 16.82 5.63 18.62
C TYR A 326 17.20 7.11 18.66
N HIS A 327 17.44 7.70 17.49
CA HIS A 327 17.72 9.13 17.34
C HIS A 327 16.59 9.79 16.55
N ASP A 328 15.72 10.52 17.26
CA ASP A 328 14.48 11.10 16.72
C ASP A 328 14.72 11.98 15.49
N ALA A 329 15.73 12.86 15.54
CA ALA A 329 15.96 13.83 14.46
C ALA A 329 16.50 13.22 13.15
N SER A 330 16.85 11.94 13.14
CA SER A 330 17.24 11.22 11.92
C SER A 330 16.36 10.00 11.65
N ASN A 331 15.37 9.76 12.50
CA ASN A 331 14.55 8.55 12.56
C ASN A 331 15.37 7.28 12.25
N SER A 332 16.46 7.07 12.98
CA SER A 332 17.45 6.00 12.73
C SER A 332 17.95 5.41 14.04
N LEU A 333 18.56 4.22 13.97
CA LEU A 333 19.06 3.51 15.13
C LEU A 333 20.56 3.46 15.19
N TRP A 334 21.04 3.30 16.42
CA TRP A 334 22.44 3.10 16.69
C TRP A 334 22.66 2.37 18.01
N TYR A 335 23.88 1.88 18.20
CA TYR A 335 24.41 1.47 19.50
C TYR A 335 25.92 1.65 19.51
N SER A 336 26.49 1.69 20.72
CA SER A 336 27.93 1.79 20.91
C SER A 336 28.38 0.96 22.12
N TYR A 337 29.57 0.39 22.06
CA TYR A 337 30.16 -0.35 23.18
C TYR A 337 31.69 -0.19 23.22
N SER A 338 32.28 -0.23 24.42
CA SER A 338 33.73 -0.10 24.55
C SER A 338 34.45 -1.33 23.99
N ASN A 339 35.47 -1.11 23.18
CA ASN A 339 36.40 -2.15 22.71
C ASN A 339 37.67 -2.26 23.58
N GLY A 340 37.69 -1.57 24.73
CA GLY A 340 38.80 -1.53 25.69
C GLY A 340 39.73 -0.33 25.55
N VAL A 341 39.72 0.36 24.39
CA VAL A 341 40.49 1.59 24.15
C VAL A 341 39.56 2.72 23.72
N ASP A 342 38.75 2.44 22.71
CA ASP A 342 37.76 3.31 22.10
C ASP A 342 36.37 2.66 22.22
N TYR A 343 35.46 3.01 21.31
CA TYR A 343 34.13 2.46 21.20
C TYR A 343 33.83 2.00 19.78
N ASP A 344 33.24 0.82 19.60
CA ASP A 344 32.67 0.44 18.32
C ASP A 344 31.24 0.96 18.27
N THR A 345 30.96 1.82 17.31
CA THR A 345 29.66 2.47 17.11
C THR A 345 29.04 2.03 15.80
N TYR A 346 27.79 1.57 15.87
CA TYR A 346 27.02 1.03 14.76
C TYR A 346 25.84 1.96 14.49
N ASN A 347 25.67 2.42 13.23
CA ASN A 347 24.52 3.21 12.79
C ASN A 347 23.80 2.44 11.68
N TYR A 348 22.49 2.24 11.83
CA TYR A 348 21.72 1.37 10.95
C TYR A 348 20.23 1.74 10.97
N ASP A 349 19.49 1.08 10.09
CA ASP A 349 18.04 1.12 10.03
C ASP A 349 17.48 -0.28 10.33
N ASP A 350 16.39 -0.34 11.10
CA ASP A 350 15.67 -1.57 11.43
C ASP A 350 14.22 -1.52 10.93
N GLU A 351 13.42 -2.55 11.23
CA GLU A 351 12.02 -2.61 10.80
C GLU A 351 11.19 -1.41 11.26
N PHE A 352 11.49 -0.84 12.43
CA PHE A 352 10.77 0.30 12.98
C PHE A 352 11.16 1.58 12.24
N SER A 353 12.47 1.87 12.14
CA SER A 353 12.92 3.10 11.48
C SER A 353 12.65 3.09 9.97
N LEU A 354 12.75 1.93 9.31
CA LEU A 354 12.32 1.78 7.92
C LEU A 354 10.82 1.98 7.76
N ALA A 355 9.99 1.45 8.66
CA ALA A 355 8.54 1.69 8.59
C ALA A 355 8.20 3.18 8.72
N VAL A 356 8.89 3.92 9.59
CA VAL A 356 8.75 5.40 9.70
C VAL A 356 9.12 6.07 8.37
N LYS A 357 10.22 5.66 7.73
CA LYS A 357 10.68 6.24 6.44
C LYS A 357 9.84 5.82 5.23
N MET A 358 9.16 4.67 5.29
CA MET A 358 8.30 4.18 4.21
C MET A 358 6.93 4.85 4.19
N ARG A 359 6.39 5.23 5.35
CA ARG A 359 5.05 5.82 5.51
C ARG A 359 4.81 7.09 4.67
N PRO A 360 5.73 8.07 4.62
CA PRO A 360 5.60 9.26 3.78
C PRO A 360 5.39 8.97 2.28
N ILE A 361 5.70 7.77 1.80
CA ILE A 361 5.50 7.41 0.39
C ILE A 361 4.01 7.34 0.03
N ARG A 362 3.12 7.01 0.97
CA ARG A 362 1.67 7.02 0.72
C ARG A 362 1.13 8.43 0.51
N SER A 363 1.75 9.40 1.16
CA SER A 363 1.36 10.81 1.12
C SER A 363 2.54 11.65 1.57
N TRP A 364 3.24 12.24 0.61
CA TRP A 364 4.51 12.91 0.83
C TRP A 364 4.38 14.07 1.82
N MET A 365 5.31 14.12 2.78
CA MET A 365 5.32 15.12 3.85
C MET A 365 6.29 16.29 3.59
N GLY A 366 7.08 16.20 2.52
CA GLY A 366 8.01 17.27 2.15
C GLY A 366 7.30 18.54 1.66
N ALA A 367 8.05 19.62 1.50
CA ALA A 367 7.52 20.94 1.20
C ALA A 367 7.03 21.09 -0.25
N GLU A 368 7.43 20.19 -1.15
CA GLU A 368 7.06 20.21 -2.56
C GLU A 368 6.13 19.03 -2.87
N GLN A 369 5.00 19.29 -3.55
CA GLN A 369 3.98 18.27 -3.82
C GLN A 369 3.48 17.56 -2.53
N THR A 370 3.36 18.29 -1.42
CA THR A 370 2.87 17.76 -0.14
C THR A 370 1.50 17.09 -0.30
N GLY A 371 1.28 15.99 0.42
CA GLY A 371 0.08 15.16 0.32
C GLY A 371 0.16 14.09 -0.76
N ARG A 372 1.00 14.28 -1.80
CA ARG A 372 0.97 13.43 -2.99
C ARG A 372 1.63 12.08 -2.73
N LYS A 373 1.01 11.01 -3.24
CA LYS A 373 1.60 9.68 -3.23
C LYS A 373 2.86 9.61 -4.10
N LEU A 374 3.94 9.07 -3.53
CA LEU A 374 5.16 8.72 -4.26
C LEU A 374 5.03 7.34 -4.93
N ARG A 375 5.92 7.01 -5.87
CA ARG A 375 5.86 5.76 -6.63
C ARG A 375 6.18 4.51 -5.81
N GLY A 376 6.95 4.62 -4.72
CA GLY A 376 7.22 3.45 -3.88
C GLY A 376 8.57 3.48 -3.15
N VAL A 377 9.01 2.31 -2.73
CA VAL A 377 10.26 2.06 -2.02
C VAL A 377 11.15 1.08 -2.80
N ALA A 378 12.46 1.29 -2.73
CA ALA A 378 13.45 0.32 -3.12
C ALA A 378 14.38 0.02 -1.93
N PHE A 379 14.95 -1.18 -1.86
CA PHE A 379 15.87 -1.56 -0.81
C PHE A 379 17.24 -1.89 -1.40
N TRP A 380 18.26 -1.22 -0.87
CA TRP A 380 19.64 -1.63 -1.02
C TRP A 380 20.13 -2.27 0.27
N SER A 381 20.29 -3.58 0.30
CA SER A 381 19.91 -4.55 -0.73
C SER A 381 19.31 -5.78 -0.06
N LEU A 382 18.58 -6.62 -0.78
CA LEU A 382 17.89 -7.77 -0.17
C LEU A 382 18.85 -8.73 0.56
N MET A 383 20.13 -8.69 0.19
CA MET A 383 21.21 -9.39 0.85
C MET A 383 21.42 -8.97 2.32
N TRP A 384 21.16 -7.72 2.68
CA TRP A 384 21.34 -7.21 4.05
C TRP A 384 20.13 -7.47 4.96
N MET A 385 19.04 -7.96 4.38
CA MET A 385 17.84 -8.42 5.08
C MET A 385 17.92 -9.90 5.49
N CYS A 386 19.00 -10.60 5.10
CA CYS A 386 19.36 -11.93 5.61
C CYS A 386 20.66 -11.85 6.41
N ASP A 387 20.99 -12.89 7.17
CA ASP A 387 22.27 -12.98 7.86
C ASP A 387 23.43 -13.35 6.91
N ASP A 388 24.63 -12.90 7.31
CA ASP A 388 25.98 -13.10 6.76
C ASP A 388 26.12 -13.56 5.29
N TYR A 389 26.41 -12.59 4.42
CA TYR A 389 26.12 -12.58 3.00
C TYR A 389 27.33 -12.71 2.07
N PHE A 390 28.55 -12.84 2.62
CA PHE A 390 29.78 -13.05 1.85
C PHE A 390 30.33 -14.47 2.01
N ASP A 391 30.02 -15.32 1.03
CA ASP A 391 30.66 -16.60 0.69
C ASP A 391 30.97 -17.59 1.84
N GLY A 392 29.98 -18.44 2.13
CA GLY A 392 30.20 -19.76 2.76
C GLY A 392 29.48 -20.03 4.08
N PHE A 393 28.60 -19.14 4.53
CA PHE A 393 28.01 -19.20 5.86
C PHE A 393 26.65 -19.89 5.90
N LYS A 394 26.39 -20.42 7.09
CA LYS A 394 25.36 -21.39 7.34
C LYS A 394 24.80 -21.14 8.73
N ALA A 395 23.48 -21.04 8.89
CA ALA A 395 22.87 -20.93 10.21
C ALA A 395 23.06 -22.22 11.03
N TYR A 396 22.80 -22.19 12.32
CA TYR A 396 22.83 -23.40 13.14
C TYR A 396 21.45 -24.06 13.16
N ASP A 397 21.37 -25.27 12.62
CA ASP A 397 20.21 -26.15 12.81
C ASP A 397 20.35 -26.79 14.19
N MET A 398 19.52 -26.35 15.13
CA MET A 398 19.58 -26.77 16.52
C MET A 398 19.08 -28.22 16.70
N GLU A 399 18.31 -28.74 15.73
CA GLU A 399 17.83 -30.11 15.73
C GLU A 399 18.85 -31.08 15.13
N ALA A 400 19.43 -30.74 13.98
CA ALA A 400 20.53 -31.51 13.42
C ALA A 400 21.84 -31.35 14.22
N GLY A 401 21.91 -30.34 15.09
CA GLY A 401 23.10 -30.01 15.88
C GLY A 401 24.28 -29.59 15.00
N ALA A 402 24.01 -28.96 13.85
CA ALA A 402 24.99 -28.71 12.82
C ALA A 402 24.77 -27.37 12.10
N VAL A 403 25.86 -26.85 11.53
CA VAL A 403 25.84 -25.63 10.73
C VAL A 403 25.35 -26.00 9.31
N VAL A 404 24.25 -25.40 8.85
CA VAL A 404 23.50 -25.74 7.62
C VAL A 404 23.38 -24.59 6.63
N SER A 405 23.41 -24.88 5.32
CA SER A 405 23.36 -23.85 4.25
C SER A 405 21.94 -23.29 4.02
N ARG A 406 21.37 -22.68 5.06
CA ARG A 406 20.07 -21.99 5.10
C ARG A 406 20.25 -20.65 5.83
N HIS A 407 19.38 -19.69 5.51
CA HIS A 407 19.51 -18.31 5.96
C HIS A 407 18.44 -17.94 7.00
N ARG A 408 18.82 -17.14 7.99
CA ARG A 408 17.86 -16.43 8.84
C ARG A 408 17.40 -15.18 8.11
N THR A 409 16.09 -15.00 8.07
CA THR A 409 15.43 -13.84 7.51
C THR A 409 14.48 -13.27 8.55
N TYR A 410 14.44 -11.95 8.66
CA TYR A 410 13.57 -11.24 9.58
C TYR A 410 12.36 -10.69 8.81
N PRO A 411 11.14 -11.20 9.06
CA PRO A 411 9.97 -10.91 8.23
C PRO A 411 9.44 -9.48 8.43
N GLN A 412 9.84 -8.79 9.49
CA GLN A 412 9.19 -7.58 9.98
C GLN A 412 9.24 -6.43 8.97
N ILE A 413 10.34 -6.27 8.23
CA ILE A 413 10.44 -5.24 7.17
C ILE A 413 9.44 -5.56 6.05
N TYR A 414 9.33 -6.82 5.65
CA TYR A 414 8.40 -7.25 4.60
C TYR A 414 6.94 -7.20 5.04
N GLN A 415 6.65 -7.50 6.31
CA GLN A 415 5.33 -7.27 6.89
C GLN A 415 5.00 -5.78 6.95
N ALA A 416 5.97 -4.91 7.27
CA ALA A 416 5.77 -3.46 7.22
C ALA A 416 5.48 -2.98 5.79
N VAL A 417 6.16 -3.53 4.78
CA VAL A 417 5.87 -3.28 3.36
C VAL A 417 4.44 -3.67 3.01
N GLN A 418 4.00 -4.88 3.39
CA GLN A 418 2.61 -5.32 3.16
C GLN A 418 1.61 -4.39 3.89
N ASP A 419 1.88 -4.06 5.15
CA ASP A 419 1.02 -3.19 5.96
C ASP A 419 0.85 -1.79 5.36
N ILE A 420 1.92 -1.23 4.79
CA ILE A 420 1.94 0.15 4.27
C ILE A 420 1.43 0.20 2.82
N PHE A 421 1.88 -0.71 1.95
CA PHE A 421 1.67 -0.60 0.50
C PHE A 421 0.58 -1.50 -0.07
N SER A 422 -0.03 -2.39 0.73
CA SER A 422 -1.23 -3.11 0.27
C SER A 422 -2.37 -2.14 0.03
N PRO A 423 -3.33 -2.46 -0.86
CA PRO A 423 -4.45 -1.57 -1.17
C PRO A 423 -5.18 -1.07 0.09
N PRO A 424 -5.71 0.18 0.07
CA PRO A 424 -6.59 0.70 1.11
C PRO A 424 -7.60 -0.34 1.63
N GLY A 425 -7.72 -0.42 2.96
CA GLY A 425 -8.64 -1.34 3.63
C GLY A 425 -8.21 -2.82 3.69
N THR A 426 -7.03 -3.17 3.17
CA THR A 426 -6.48 -4.52 3.33
C THR A 426 -6.24 -4.84 4.80
N ARG A 427 -6.78 -5.97 5.26
CA ARG A 427 -6.60 -6.48 6.64
C ARG A 427 -6.00 -7.88 6.69
N THR A 428 -5.98 -8.59 5.57
CA THR A 428 -5.43 -9.93 5.42
C THR A 428 -4.19 -9.85 4.55
N TYR A 429 -3.10 -10.45 5.02
CA TYR A 429 -1.79 -10.38 4.39
C TYR A 429 -1.20 -11.78 4.25
N ASP A 430 -0.44 -11.97 3.17
CA ASP A 430 0.19 -13.25 2.87
C ASP A 430 1.41 -13.47 3.78
N ILE A 431 1.59 -14.72 4.21
CA ILE A 431 2.79 -15.22 4.89
C ILE A 431 3.54 -16.14 3.93
N ASP A 432 2.83 -17.07 3.30
CA ASP A 432 3.37 -17.95 2.27
C ASP A 432 2.27 -18.38 1.30
N LYS A 433 2.59 -18.36 0.00
CA LYS A 433 1.70 -18.85 -1.07
C LYS A 433 2.04 -20.27 -1.49
N PHE A 434 3.17 -20.83 -1.03
CA PHE A 434 3.65 -22.15 -1.43
C PHE A 434 3.79 -22.32 -2.95
N GLU A 435 4.22 -21.25 -3.64
CA GLU A 435 4.58 -21.32 -5.06
C GLU A 435 5.96 -21.94 -5.28
N ILE A 436 6.82 -21.86 -4.26
CA ILE A 436 8.09 -22.56 -4.15
C ILE A 436 8.20 -23.18 -2.75
N LEU A 437 9.01 -24.24 -2.62
CA LEU A 437 9.31 -24.80 -1.30
C LEU A 437 10.55 -24.10 -0.76
N GLU A 438 10.35 -23.16 0.17
CA GLU A 438 11.44 -22.59 0.93
C GLU A 438 12.17 -23.70 1.71
N PRO A 439 13.52 -23.77 1.69
CA PRO A 439 14.27 -24.84 2.37
C PRO A 439 14.10 -24.93 3.89
N ARG A 440 13.48 -23.93 4.53
CA ARG A 440 13.17 -23.93 5.97
C ARG A 440 11.81 -24.56 6.29
N TRP A 441 10.97 -24.85 5.29
CA TRP A 441 9.84 -25.76 5.49
C TRP A 441 10.37 -27.19 5.52
N ARG A 442 10.66 -27.68 6.73
CA ARG A 442 11.33 -28.97 6.93
C ARG A 442 10.48 -30.12 6.38
N ASP A 443 11.14 -31.10 5.78
CA ASP A 443 10.46 -32.33 5.38
C ASP A 443 9.90 -33.06 6.60
N PRO A 444 8.61 -33.45 6.57
CA PRO A 444 7.96 -34.14 7.69
C PRO A 444 8.55 -35.52 8.03
N ASP A 445 9.47 -36.11 7.24
CA ASP A 445 10.16 -37.35 7.62
C ASP A 445 11.37 -37.13 8.53
N GLU A 446 11.79 -35.87 8.70
CA GLU A 446 12.98 -35.51 9.49
C GLU A 446 12.64 -35.01 10.91
N GLY A 447 11.36 -34.94 11.28
CA GLY A 447 10.94 -34.34 12.55
C GLY A 447 11.11 -35.26 13.77
N THR A 448 11.84 -34.78 14.78
CA THR A 448 12.00 -35.52 16.05
C THR A 448 10.73 -35.70 16.89
N ASP A 449 9.68 -34.91 16.66
CA ASP A 449 8.37 -35.11 17.30
C ASP A 449 7.44 -36.09 16.59
N ASP A 450 7.80 -36.54 15.38
CA ASP A 450 6.87 -37.33 14.59
C ASP A 450 6.70 -38.73 15.20
N VAL A 451 5.45 -39.16 15.33
CA VAL A 451 5.12 -40.45 15.93
C VAL A 451 4.38 -41.30 14.90
N GLY A 452 4.88 -42.51 14.66
CA GLY A 452 4.25 -43.43 13.72
C GLY A 452 4.27 -42.96 12.26
N ASN A 453 5.15 -42.02 11.90
CA ASN A 453 5.42 -41.60 10.53
C ASN A 453 6.33 -42.61 9.79
N ASN A 454 6.14 -42.78 8.47
CA ASN A 454 7.01 -43.56 7.60
C ASN A 454 6.94 -43.09 6.14
N GLY A 455 7.86 -42.24 5.71
CA GLY A 455 7.92 -41.75 4.34
C GLY A 455 6.83 -40.72 4.03
N SER A 456 6.58 -39.83 4.98
CA SER A 456 5.87 -38.57 4.68
C SER A 456 6.83 -37.65 3.92
N SER A 457 6.30 -36.67 3.18
CA SER A 457 7.14 -35.73 2.44
C SER A 457 6.35 -34.48 2.07
N VAL A 458 7.05 -33.40 1.75
CA VAL A 458 6.44 -32.19 1.15
C VAL A 458 7.08 -31.86 -0.19
N VAL A 459 6.24 -31.55 -1.18
CA VAL A 459 6.68 -31.06 -2.49
C VAL A 459 5.76 -29.95 -2.99
N ILE A 460 6.25 -29.11 -3.89
CA ILE A 460 5.39 -28.18 -4.62
C ILE A 460 4.70 -28.91 -5.76
N ALA A 461 3.39 -28.71 -5.88
CA ALA A 461 2.56 -29.28 -6.93
C ALA A 461 1.55 -28.26 -7.44
N ALA A 462 1.09 -28.46 -8.68
CA ALA A 462 0.04 -27.62 -9.26
C ALA A 462 -1.21 -27.62 -8.38
N THR A 463 -1.77 -26.43 -8.12
CA THR A 463 -2.90 -26.25 -7.22
C THR A 463 -4.15 -26.99 -7.73
N PRO A 464 -4.74 -27.90 -6.94
CA PRO A 464 -5.93 -28.65 -7.35
C PRO A 464 -7.11 -27.74 -7.74
N ALA A 465 -7.78 -28.05 -8.85
CA ALA A 465 -9.01 -27.38 -9.24
C ALA A 465 -10.17 -27.76 -8.29
N GLY A 466 -11.14 -26.86 -8.11
CA GLY A 466 -12.34 -27.12 -7.32
C GLY A 466 -13.04 -25.85 -6.87
N ALA A 467 -14.27 -25.98 -6.39
CA ALA A 467 -14.96 -24.87 -5.73
C ALA A 467 -14.20 -24.50 -4.44
N GLY A 468 -13.98 -23.20 -4.21
CA GLY A 468 -13.19 -22.71 -3.08
C GLY A 468 -11.68 -22.72 -3.29
N LYS A 469 -11.18 -23.06 -4.50
CA LYS A 469 -9.76 -22.88 -4.85
C LYS A 469 -9.37 -21.40 -4.66
N PRO A 470 -8.22 -21.11 -4.04
CA PRO A 470 -7.66 -19.77 -4.03
C PRO A 470 -7.52 -19.19 -5.44
N ALA A 471 -7.92 -17.92 -5.60
CA ALA A 471 -8.01 -17.29 -6.93
C ALA A 471 -6.64 -17.04 -7.56
N ASN A 472 -5.61 -16.83 -6.74
CA ASN A 472 -4.29 -16.35 -7.14
C ASN A 472 -3.18 -17.37 -6.83
N SER A 473 -3.45 -18.65 -7.06
CA SER A 473 -2.47 -19.74 -6.86
C SER A 473 -2.35 -20.64 -8.07
N ASP A 474 -1.11 -20.83 -8.51
CA ASP A 474 -0.72 -21.77 -9.56
C ASP A 474 -0.16 -23.06 -8.95
N ASN A 475 0.57 -22.96 -7.84
CA ASN A 475 1.09 -24.09 -7.08
C ASN A 475 0.73 -24.02 -5.58
N SER A 476 0.88 -25.16 -4.91
CA SER A 476 0.60 -25.35 -3.49
C SER A 476 1.55 -26.39 -2.90
N ALA A 477 1.72 -26.38 -1.58
CA ALA A 477 2.48 -27.40 -0.87
C ALA A 477 1.66 -28.68 -0.75
N ASN A 478 2.06 -29.73 -1.48
CA ASN A 478 1.50 -31.06 -1.34
C ASN A 478 2.23 -31.83 -0.24
N LEU A 479 1.61 -31.90 0.93
CA LEU A 479 2.05 -32.67 2.07
C LEU A 479 1.48 -34.10 2.00
N ALA A 480 2.33 -35.06 1.69
CA ALA A 480 2.01 -36.48 1.78
C ALA A 480 2.22 -36.95 3.23
N PHE A 481 1.18 -37.50 3.86
CA PHE A 481 1.30 -38.15 5.16
C PHE A 481 1.22 -39.67 5.02
N ASN A 482 1.95 -40.41 5.86
CA ASN A 482 1.85 -41.86 5.93
C ASN A 482 2.00 -42.37 7.37
N PHE A 483 0.90 -42.86 7.96
CA PHE A 483 0.88 -43.34 9.33
C PHE A 483 0.91 -44.87 9.41
N THR A 484 1.83 -45.40 10.21
CA THR A 484 2.10 -46.84 10.40
C THR A 484 1.32 -47.47 11.56
N SER A 485 0.82 -46.69 12.51
CA SER A 485 0.19 -47.19 13.74
C SER A 485 -1.25 -46.72 13.93
N THR A 486 -1.94 -47.38 14.87
CA THR A 486 -3.38 -47.25 15.13
C THR A 486 -3.72 -46.39 16.36
N ALA A 487 -2.80 -45.61 16.93
CA ALA A 487 -3.14 -44.59 17.93
C ALA A 487 -1.99 -43.60 18.12
N GLY A 488 -2.30 -42.30 18.20
CA GLY A 488 -1.33 -41.25 18.54
C GLY A 488 -0.31 -40.93 17.45
N SER A 489 -0.53 -41.37 16.20
CA SER A 489 0.35 -40.99 15.09
C SER A 489 0.21 -39.49 14.81
N LYS A 490 1.33 -38.80 14.64
CA LYS A 490 1.36 -37.37 14.35
C LYS A 490 2.57 -37.00 13.50
N ILE A 491 2.39 -35.98 12.67
CA ILE A 491 3.45 -35.33 11.89
C ILE A 491 3.37 -33.83 12.18
N PHE A 492 4.50 -33.20 12.49
CA PHE A 492 4.62 -31.76 12.63
C PHE A 492 5.41 -31.17 11.46
N PHE A 493 4.67 -30.78 10.42
CA PHE A 493 5.21 -30.02 9.28
C PHE A 493 5.44 -28.57 9.71
N ARG A 494 6.69 -28.10 9.70
CA ARG A 494 7.07 -26.82 10.34
C ARG A 494 8.05 -25.99 9.54
N HIS A 495 8.02 -24.69 9.80
CA HIS A 495 9.06 -23.74 9.44
C HIS A 495 10.10 -23.71 10.56
N GLU A 496 11.37 -23.93 10.22
CA GLU A 496 12.48 -24.06 11.18
C GLU A 496 12.84 -22.74 11.85
N ILE A 497 13.25 -22.77 13.12
CA ILE A 497 13.77 -21.61 13.85
C ILE A 497 15.29 -21.77 14.03
N LEU A 498 16.04 -21.32 13.03
CA LEU A 498 17.49 -21.46 13.01
C LEU A 498 18.18 -20.62 14.10
N GLY A 499 19.30 -21.11 14.63
CA GLY A 499 20.17 -20.38 15.53
C GLY A 499 21.30 -19.64 14.82
N ASP A 500 21.98 -18.76 15.55
CA ASP A 500 23.23 -18.15 15.07
C ASP A 500 24.36 -19.19 15.00
N PHE A 501 25.19 -19.08 13.97
CA PHE A 501 26.25 -20.07 13.72
C PHE A 501 27.38 -20.06 14.76
N ASN A 502 27.56 -18.95 15.49
CA ASN A 502 28.51 -18.85 16.60
C ASN A 502 27.83 -19.10 17.95
N LEU A 503 26.58 -18.67 18.12
CA LEU A 503 25.78 -18.89 19.33
C LEU A 503 24.79 -20.06 19.17
N THR A 504 25.36 -21.25 18.97
CA THR A 504 24.67 -22.54 18.74
C THR A 504 23.74 -23.04 19.86
N SER A 505 23.57 -22.27 20.94
CA SER A 505 22.65 -22.57 22.04
C SER A 505 21.46 -21.60 22.11
N VAL A 506 21.34 -20.66 21.17
CA VAL A 506 20.31 -19.62 21.16
C VAL A 506 19.50 -19.75 19.87
N ALA A 507 18.24 -20.14 19.99
CA ALA A 507 17.30 -20.15 18.87
C ALA A 507 16.84 -18.73 18.55
N ASP A 508 16.89 -18.35 17.28
CA ASP A 508 16.52 -17.00 16.83
C ASP A 508 15.04 -16.93 16.46
N ARG A 509 14.20 -16.78 17.48
CA ARG A 509 12.73 -16.75 17.33
C ARG A 509 12.22 -15.56 16.51
N LEU A 510 13.05 -14.52 16.33
CA LEU A 510 12.73 -13.38 15.47
C LEU A 510 12.83 -13.73 13.98
N ALA A 511 13.46 -14.85 13.64
CA ALA A 511 13.59 -15.36 12.28
C ALA A 511 12.39 -16.21 11.83
N ALA A 512 11.31 -16.30 12.60
CA ALA A 512 10.08 -16.96 12.16
C ALA A 512 9.58 -16.40 10.81
N LYS A 513 8.81 -17.19 10.05
CA LYS A 513 8.29 -16.76 8.74
C LYS A 513 7.43 -15.49 8.81
N ALA A 514 6.67 -15.32 9.90
CA ALA A 514 5.92 -14.11 10.20
C ALA A 514 5.69 -14.00 11.71
N LEU A 515 5.59 -12.76 12.20
CA LEU A 515 5.23 -12.45 13.58
C LEU A 515 3.97 -11.59 13.59
N PHE A 516 3.06 -11.86 14.53
CA PHE A 516 1.80 -11.15 14.66
C PHE A 516 1.47 -10.90 16.13
N ASP A 517 0.63 -9.90 16.37
CA ASP A 517 0.10 -9.60 17.69
C ASP A 517 -1.11 -10.49 18.01
N ILE A 518 -1.49 -10.55 19.29
CA ILE A 518 -2.60 -11.37 19.78
C ILE A 518 -3.96 -11.00 19.14
N ASN A 519 -4.11 -9.80 18.58
CA ASN A 519 -5.30 -9.36 17.85
C ASN A 519 -5.20 -9.72 16.36
N SER A 520 -4.81 -10.96 16.10
CA SER A 520 -4.71 -11.51 14.75
C SER A 520 -5.44 -12.84 14.62
N LYS A 521 -5.83 -13.15 13.39
CA LYS A 521 -6.23 -14.48 12.95
C LYS A 521 -5.15 -15.04 12.04
N VAL A 522 -4.94 -16.34 12.09
CA VAL A 522 -4.09 -17.06 11.12
C VAL A 522 -4.98 -18.00 10.32
N SER A 523 -4.81 -18.04 9.00
CA SER A 523 -5.60 -18.90 8.13
C SER A 523 -4.76 -19.58 7.06
N VAL A 524 -5.21 -20.74 6.58
CA VAL A 524 -4.60 -21.47 5.47
C VAL A 524 -5.71 -22.15 4.65
N ASP A 525 -5.57 -22.16 3.33
CA ASP A 525 -6.44 -22.92 2.46
C ASP A 525 -5.94 -24.37 2.35
N VAL A 526 -6.86 -25.31 2.55
CA VAL A 526 -6.57 -26.73 2.62
C VAL A 526 -7.43 -27.50 1.63
N TYR A 527 -6.80 -28.27 0.76
CA TYR A 527 -7.46 -29.21 -0.12
C TYR A 527 -7.09 -30.65 0.20
N THR A 528 -8.10 -31.52 0.18
CA THR A 528 -7.92 -32.97 0.24
C THR A 528 -8.71 -33.61 -0.90
N ALA A 529 -8.08 -34.53 -1.63
CA ALA A 529 -8.72 -35.21 -2.77
C ALA A 529 -9.82 -36.19 -2.32
N SER A 530 -9.77 -36.64 -1.06
CA SER A 530 -10.72 -37.55 -0.44
C SER A 530 -10.95 -37.17 1.02
N ALA A 531 -12.03 -37.67 1.61
CA ALA A 531 -12.25 -37.61 3.04
C ALA A 531 -11.28 -38.53 3.79
N TYR A 532 -10.49 -37.99 4.71
CA TYR A 532 -9.61 -38.75 5.58
C TYR A 532 -10.25 -38.87 6.98
N ALA A 533 -11.08 -39.89 7.16
CA ALA A 533 -11.80 -40.13 8.41
C ALA A 533 -10.82 -40.26 9.60
N GLY A 534 -11.16 -39.57 10.71
CA GLY A 534 -10.33 -39.55 11.91
C GLY A 534 -9.00 -38.80 11.78
N ARG A 535 -8.73 -38.11 10.67
CA ARG A 535 -7.55 -37.24 10.54
C ARG A 535 -7.91 -35.79 10.83
N THR A 536 -6.97 -35.08 11.44
CA THR A 536 -7.12 -33.66 11.77
C THR A 536 -5.87 -32.88 11.43
N LEU A 537 -6.03 -31.57 11.24
CA LEU A 537 -4.96 -30.59 11.11
C LEU A 537 -5.14 -29.52 12.19
N ARG A 538 -4.07 -29.14 12.86
CA ARG A 538 -4.02 -28.03 13.82
C ARG A 538 -2.95 -27.03 13.41
N PHE A 539 -3.19 -25.75 13.68
CA PHE A 539 -2.13 -24.74 13.69
C PHE A 539 -1.22 -24.96 14.89
N MET A 540 0.09 -24.79 14.68
CA MET A 540 1.11 -24.81 15.72
C MET A 540 1.64 -23.39 15.90
N ILE A 541 1.49 -22.86 17.10
CA ILE A 541 1.75 -21.46 17.43
C ILE A 541 2.91 -21.39 18.42
N MET A 542 3.93 -20.60 18.11
CA MET A 542 4.96 -20.21 19.06
C MET A 542 4.56 -18.88 19.69
N ASP A 543 4.50 -18.81 21.01
CA ASP A 543 4.18 -17.58 21.74
C ASP A 543 5.43 -16.73 22.07
N GLY A 544 5.26 -15.60 22.75
CA GLY A 544 6.35 -14.67 23.09
C GLY A 544 7.39 -15.23 24.08
N ASN A 545 7.06 -16.29 24.82
CA ASN A 545 8.01 -17.03 25.65
C ASN A 545 8.71 -18.15 24.85
N GLY A 546 8.35 -18.32 23.58
CA GLY A 546 8.72 -19.39 22.68
C GLY A 546 8.20 -20.76 23.07
N GLN A 547 7.07 -20.78 23.78
CA GLN A 547 6.34 -21.99 24.07
C GLN A 547 5.49 -22.36 22.85
N VAL A 548 5.42 -23.66 22.53
CA VAL A 548 4.59 -24.12 21.41
C VAL A 548 3.22 -24.56 21.92
N GLU A 549 2.20 -23.95 21.36
CA GLU A 549 0.80 -24.17 21.63
C GLU A 549 0.10 -24.72 20.38
N MET A 550 -0.93 -25.53 20.56
CA MET A 550 -1.73 -26.06 19.45
C MET A 550 -3.12 -25.43 19.40
N GLY A 551 -3.54 -25.07 18.19
CA GLY A 551 -4.92 -24.68 17.92
C GLY A 551 -5.91 -25.84 18.02
N PRO A 552 -7.22 -25.57 17.82
CA PRO A 552 -8.25 -26.60 17.79
C PRO A 552 -8.11 -27.53 16.57
N GLN A 553 -8.71 -28.72 16.65
CA GLN A 553 -8.71 -29.68 15.54
C GLN A 553 -9.60 -29.26 14.40
N ASN A 554 -9.04 -29.18 13.20
CA ASN A 554 -9.79 -29.09 11.96
C ASN A 554 -9.90 -30.49 11.33
N SER A 555 -11.12 -30.97 11.10
CA SER A 555 -11.34 -32.31 10.54
C SER A 555 -10.96 -32.38 9.07
N LEU A 556 -10.24 -33.44 8.67
CA LEU A 556 -9.93 -33.74 7.28
C LEU A 556 -10.91 -34.75 6.65
N ASN A 557 -12.06 -35.01 7.29
CA ASN A 557 -13.07 -35.98 6.86
C ASN A 557 -14.01 -35.49 5.74
N ALA A 558 -13.57 -34.53 4.94
CA ALA A 558 -14.26 -34.09 3.72
C ALA A 558 -13.23 -33.92 2.61
N ALA A 559 -13.68 -34.00 1.35
CA ALA A 559 -12.88 -33.69 0.18
C ALA A 559 -13.16 -32.26 -0.30
N GLY A 560 -12.25 -31.69 -1.08
CA GLY A 560 -12.36 -30.34 -1.63
C GLY A 560 -11.64 -29.27 -0.80
N TRP A 561 -11.72 -28.04 -1.28
CA TRP A 561 -11.11 -26.87 -0.65
C TRP A 561 -11.91 -26.40 0.55
N ARG A 562 -11.19 -26.02 1.60
CA ARG A 562 -11.69 -25.43 2.84
C ARG A 562 -10.65 -24.46 3.38
N THR A 563 -11.08 -23.36 3.98
CA THR A 563 -10.20 -22.48 4.73
C THR A 563 -10.26 -22.88 6.20
N PHE A 564 -9.10 -23.13 6.81
CA PHE A 564 -8.99 -23.29 8.26
C PHE A 564 -8.47 -21.99 8.86
N GLU A 565 -9.00 -21.62 10.02
CA GLU A 565 -8.68 -20.37 10.72
C GLU A 565 -8.45 -20.62 12.21
N LEU A 566 -7.49 -19.90 12.78
CA LEU A 566 -7.29 -19.75 14.22
C LEU A 566 -7.38 -18.28 14.59
N ASP A 567 -8.38 -17.90 15.40
CA ASP A 567 -8.51 -16.57 15.98
C ASP A 567 -7.84 -16.51 17.35
N LEU A 568 -6.72 -15.78 17.42
CA LEU A 568 -5.89 -15.69 18.63
C LEU A 568 -6.56 -14.89 19.75
N THR A 569 -7.63 -14.13 19.45
CA THR A 569 -8.35 -13.31 20.45
C THR A 569 -9.37 -14.09 21.26
N SER A 570 -9.87 -15.20 20.71
CA SER A 570 -11.10 -15.84 21.20
C SER A 570 -11.00 -17.36 21.32
N VAL A 571 -10.06 -17.99 20.62
CA VAL A 571 -9.91 -19.45 20.62
C VAL A 571 -8.93 -19.88 21.71
N GLY A 572 -9.34 -20.87 22.51
CA GLY A 572 -8.44 -21.53 23.45
C GLY A 572 -7.39 -22.36 22.72
N VAL A 573 -6.12 -22.18 23.09
CA VAL A 573 -5.03 -23.07 22.68
C VAL A 573 -4.82 -24.18 23.71
N SER A 574 -4.08 -25.21 23.34
CA SER A 574 -3.68 -26.29 24.25
C SER A 574 -2.17 -26.45 24.27
N ALA A 575 -1.62 -26.83 25.41
CA ALA A 575 -0.19 -27.12 25.57
C ALA A 575 0.27 -28.20 24.58
N TYR A 576 1.40 -27.98 23.93
CA TYR A 576 2.10 -29.01 23.17
C TYR A 576 3.48 -29.27 23.78
N ASN A 577 3.73 -30.54 24.12
CA ASN A 577 5.06 -30.96 24.56
C ASN A 577 5.91 -31.31 23.34
N THR A 578 7.11 -30.76 23.30
CA THR A 578 8.00 -30.79 22.16
C THR A 578 9.35 -31.35 22.57
N ASN A 579 9.92 -32.24 21.74
CA ASN A 579 11.30 -32.67 21.90
C ASN A 579 12.29 -31.74 21.15
N PHE A 580 11.80 -30.69 20.50
CA PHE A 580 12.61 -29.70 19.79
C PHE A 580 13.23 -28.69 20.76
N ASN A 581 14.55 -28.61 20.77
CA ASN A 581 15.29 -27.69 21.63
C ASN A 581 15.13 -26.19 21.25
N GLU A 582 14.60 -25.89 20.06
CA GLU A 582 14.30 -24.51 19.62
C GLU A 582 13.09 -23.91 20.36
N PHE A 583 12.21 -24.80 20.80
CA PHE A 583 10.93 -24.49 21.41
C PHE A 583 10.91 -24.93 22.88
N THR A 584 10.02 -24.31 23.65
CA THR A 584 9.70 -24.74 25.00
C THR A 584 8.36 -25.46 25.00
N ASP A 585 8.16 -26.40 25.92
CA ASP A 585 6.85 -27.02 26.15
C ASP A 585 5.77 -25.95 26.40
N GLY A 586 4.62 -26.16 25.74
CA GLY A 586 3.42 -25.36 25.91
C GLY A 586 2.83 -25.45 27.31
N ASN A 587 2.06 -24.43 27.67
CA ASN A 587 1.27 -24.40 28.90
C ASN A 587 -0.22 -24.14 28.66
N GLY A 588 -0.66 -24.05 27.40
CA GLY A 588 -2.04 -23.80 27.02
C GLY A 588 -2.44 -22.32 27.14
N VAL A 589 -1.47 -21.41 27.19
CA VAL A 589 -1.70 -19.97 27.27
C VAL A 589 -0.83 -19.27 26.23
N LEU A 590 -1.44 -18.42 25.41
CA LEU A 590 -0.67 -17.54 24.52
C LEU A 590 -0.04 -16.42 25.33
N ASN A 591 1.25 -16.53 25.62
CA ASN A 591 2.00 -15.46 26.29
C ASN A 591 2.46 -14.42 25.26
N THR A 592 2.30 -13.14 25.59
CA THR A 592 2.79 -12.03 24.79
C THR A 592 3.31 -10.94 25.72
N ALA A 593 4.27 -10.14 25.25
CA ALA A 593 4.70 -8.92 25.91
C ALA A 593 3.55 -7.90 26.08
N GLY A 594 2.42 -8.10 25.38
CA GLY A 594 1.25 -7.22 25.42
C GLY A 594 1.48 -5.94 24.62
N GLY A 595 0.54 -4.99 24.69
CA GLY A 595 0.73 -3.68 24.07
C GLY A 595 0.84 -3.72 22.53
N GLY A 596 0.21 -4.70 21.87
CA GLY A 596 0.31 -4.87 20.41
C GLY A 596 1.63 -5.49 19.93
N ALA A 597 2.44 -6.07 20.83
CA ALA A 597 3.68 -6.75 20.46
C ALA A 597 3.46 -7.86 19.42
N ARG A 598 4.28 -7.86 18.36
CA ARG A 598 4.33 -8.94 17.35
C ARG A 598 5.36 -9.98 17.76
N ASP A 599 5.00 -10.82 18.71
CA ASP A 599 5.87 -11.85 19.30
C ASP A 599 5.27 -13.26 19.23
N ILE A 600 4.15 -13.44 18.54
CA ILE A 600 3.53 -14.73 18.28
C ILE A 600 3.77 -15.12 16.81
N ALA A 601 4.06 -16.39 16.55
CA ALA A 601 4.27 -16.92 15.21
C ALA A 601 3.47 -18.20 14.94
N CYS A 602 3.01 -18.39 13.71
CA CYS A 602 2.59 -19.69 13.22
C CYS A 602 3.84 -20.42 12.73
N VAL A 603 4.22 -21.48 13.42
CA VAL A 603 5.44 -22.26 13.11
C VAL A 603 5.13 -23.51 12.30
N GLY A 604 3.86 -23.81 12.03
CA GLY A 604 3.47 -24.87 11.10
C GLY A 604 2.17 -25.55 11.45
N PHE A 605 2.07 -26.82 11.08
CA PHE A 605 0.86 -27.62 11.15
C PHE A 605 1.11 -29.00 11.76
N LEU A 606 0.24 -29.40 12.69
CA LEU A 606 0.23 -30.75 13.25
C LEU A 606 -0.88 -31.57 12.59
N ILE A 607 -0.49 -32.66 11.93
CA ILE A 607 -1.40 -33.60 11.29
C ILE A 607 -1.50 -34.81 12.21
N GLU A 608 -2.71 -35.16 12.63
CA GLU A 608 -2.93 -36.21 13.62
C GLU A 608 -3.75 -37.39 13.06
N GLY A 609 -3.45 -38.58 13.58
CA GLY A 609 -4.13 -39.82 13.24
C GLY A 609 -5.07 -40.35 14.32
N GLY A 610 -6.37 -40.45 13.99
CA GLY A 610 -7.43 -41.02 14.82
C GLY A 610 -7.44 -42.55 14.91
N GLY A 611 -6.27 -43.17 14.75
CA GLY A 611 -6.07 -44.55 15.15
C GLY A 611 -6.25 -45.65 14.10
N THR A 612 -6.08 -45.32 12.82
CA THR A 612 -5.90 -46.30 11.75
C THR A 612 -4.60 -46.01 11.00
N ALA A 613 -3.94 -47.05 10.47
CA ALA A 613 -2.86 -46.84 9.50
C ALA A 613 -3.44 -46.25 8.20
N GLY A 614 -2.65 -45.48 7.48
CA GLY A 614 -3.07 -44.94 6.19
C GLY A 614 -2.27 -43.73 5.75
N SER A 615 -2.34 -43.48 4.45
CA SER A 615 -1.66 -42.37 3.79
C SER A 615 -2.65 -41.48 3.03
N GLY A 616 -2.20 -40.28 2.72
CA GLY A 616 -2.97 -39.32 1.94
C GLY A 616 -2.14 -38.10 1.60
N ASN A 617 -2.75 -37.22 0.81
CA ASN A 617 -2.18 -35.94 0.40
C ASN A 617 -3.08 -34.80 0.92
N ILE A 618 -2.44 -33.80 1.51
CA ILE A 618 -3.03 -32.54 1.96
C ILE A 618 -2.32 -31.44 1.19
N TYR A 619 -3.08 -30.60 0.49
CA TYR A 619 -2.54 -29.45 -0.20
C TYR A 619 -2.77 -28.22 0.68
N LEU A 620 -1.70 -27.48 0.95
CA LEU A 620 -1.70 -26.23 1.71
C LEU A 620 -1.38 -25.08 0.76
N ASP A 621 -2.18 -24.02 0.84
CA ASP A 621 -2.08 -22.84 -0.02
C ASP A 621 -2.47 -21.58 0.79
N GLU A 622 -2.00 -20.41 0.36
CA GLU A 622 -2.25 -19.10 0.96
C GLU A 622 -2.30 -19.08 2.52
N LEU A 623 -1.16 -19.37 3.17
CA LEU A 623 -0.99 -19.11 4.60
C LEU A 623 -0.99 -17.59 4.81
N ARG A 624 -1.93 -17.10 5.61
CA ARG A 624 -2.22 -15.67 5.79
C ARG A 624 -2.40 -15.31 7.26
N PHE A 625 -2.21 -14.04 7.59
CA PHE A 625 -2.71 -13.46 8.84
C PHE A 625 -3.69 -12.32 8.56
N THR A 626 -4.67 -12.15 9.45
CA THR A 626 -5.66 -11.07 9.40
C THR A 626 -5.65 -10.29 10.69
N LYS A 627 -5.50 -8.97 10.62
CA LYS A 627 -5.62 -8.09 11.80
C LYS A 627 -7.09 -7.96 12.20
N VAL A 628 -7.40 -8.25 13.46
CA VAL A 628 -8.75 -8.15 14.02
C VAL A 628 -8.83 -7.14 15.15
N ASN A 629 -10.02 -6.64 15.41
CA ASN A 629 -10.25 -5.81 16.58
C ASN A 629 -10.18 -6.66 17.86
N PRO A 630 -9.68 -6.11 18.98
CA PRO A 630 -9.64 -6.83 20.24
C PRO A 630 -11.01 -7.34 20.66
N GLN A 631 -11.03 -8.52 21.29
CA GLN A 631 -12.24 -9.20 21.77
C GLN A 631 -13.32 -9.43 20.69
N ALA A 632 -12.97 -9.35 19.41
CA ALA A 632 -13.89 -9.38 18.27
C ALA A 632 -15.04 -8.35 18.35
N LYS A 633 -14.81 -7.21 19.02
CA LYS A 633 -15.78 -6.11 19.12
C LYS A 633 -15.45 -5.03 18.11
N ASN A 634 -16.46 -4.45 17.47
CA ASN A 634 -16.28 -3.38 16.50
C ASN A 634 -16.80 -2.07 17.06
N TYR A 635 -15.91 -1.27 17.64
CA TYR A 635 -16.17 0.12 17.98
C TYR A 635 -15.61 1.00 16.88
N VAL A 636 -16.40 1.92 16.36
CA VAL A 636 -15.98 2.84 15.30
C VAL A 636 -16.36 4.27 15.66
N ILE A 637 -15.56 5.21 15.19
CA ILE A 637 -15.92 6.63 15.21
C ILE A 637 -17.01 6.79 14.16
N ASN A 638 -18.23 7.13 14.56
CA ASN A 638 -19.40 7.16 13.69
C ASN A 638 -19.69 8.55 13.14
N GLU A 639 -19.51 9.59 13.95
CA GLU A 639 -19.74 10.97 13.57
C GLU A 639 -18.80 11.91 14.34
N LEU A 640 -18.34 12.98 13.71
CA LEU A 640 -17.52 13.99 14.36
C LEU A 640 -17.81 15.42 13.86
N ARG A 641 -17.67 16.38 14.78
CA ARG A 641 -17.63 17.82 14.46
C ARG A 641 -16.60 18.50 15.34
N TYR A 642 -15.61 19.17 14.73
CA TYR A 642 -14.57 19.92 15.44
C TYR A 642 -14.58 21.43 15.15
N ALA A 643 -15.24 21.87 14.09
CA ALA A 643 -15.09 23.22 13.52
C ALA A 643 -15.39 24.36 14.51
N THR A 644 -16.45 24.22 15.32
CA THR A 644 -16.91 25.26 16.25
C THR A 644 -16.91 24.73 17.68
N GLY A 645 -16.16 25.38 18.58
CA GLY A 645 -15.96 24.95 19.98
C GLY A 645 -17.25 24.61 20.74
N ALA A 646 -18.32 25.38 20.54
CA ALA A 646 -19.60 25.22 21.24
C ALA A 646 -20.45 24.03 20.74
N THR A 647 -20.04 23.35 19.67
CA THR A 647 -20.76 22.22 19.06
C THR A 647 -19.82 21.04 18.78
N GLN A 648 -18.74 20.90 19.55
CA GLN A 648 -17.76 19.84 19.33
C GLN A 648 -18.23 18.51 19.91
N PHE A 649 -18.10 17.44 19.13
CA PHE A 649 -18.38 16.08 19.59
C PHE A 649 -17.69 15.03 18.72
N VAL A 650 -17.58 13.83 19.31
CA VAL A 650 -17.27 12.56 18.68
C VAL A 650 -18.36 11.58 19.09
N GLU A 651 -19.02 10.97 18.12
CA GLU A 651 -19.93 9.86 18.33
C GLU A 651 -19.21 8.56 18.03
N ILE A 652 -19.44 7.56 18.87
CA ILE A 652 -18.92 6.20 18.74
C ILE A 652 -20.11 5.28 18.51
N TYR A 653 -20.02 4.41 17.51
CA TYR A 653 -20.98 3.33 17.30
C TYR A 653 -20.34 1.98 17.63
N GLY A 654 -21.06 1.11 18.31
CA GLY A 654 -20.55 -0.23 18.62
C GLY A 654 -21.52 -1.10 19.42
N PRO A 655 -21.06 -2.31 19.84
CA PRO A 655 -21.86 -3.23 20.60
C PRO A 655 -22.37 -2.61 21.91
N ALA A 656 -23.65 -2.78 22.19
CA ALA A 656 -24.28 -2.32 23.43
C ALA A 656 -23.63 -2.97 24.65
N GLY A 657 -23.52 -2.21 25.74
CA GLY A 657 -22.88 -2.63 26.98
C GLY A 657 -21.56 -1.90 27.26
N ALA A 658 -20.77 -2.45 28.19
CA ALA A 658 -19.58 -1.78 28.67
C ALA A 658 -18.43 -1.79 27.64
N PHE A 659 -17.80 -0.62 27.45
CA PHE A 659 -16.50 -0.53 26.78
C PHE A 659 -15.43 -1.36 27.53
N PRO A 660 -14.43 -1.89 26.81
CA PRO A 660 -13.25 -2.52 27.42
C PRO A 660 -12.61 -1.62 28.49
N ALA A 661 -12.10 -2.20 29.57
CA ALA A 661 -11.59 -1.43 30.72
C ALA A 661 -10.48 -0.45 30.35
N GLY A 662 -9.67 -0.76 29.34
CA GLY A 662 -8.57 0.09 28.85
C GLY A 662 -8.94 1.06 27.73
N MET A 663 -10.22 1.14 27.33
CA MET A 663 -10.69 1.93 26.19
C MET A 663 -10.60 3.44 26.44
N GLN A 664 -10.03 4.16 25.47
CA GLN A 664 -9.84 5.60 25.50
C GLN A 664 -10.20 6.23 24.15
N LEU A 665 -10.83 7.41 24.21
CA LEU A 665 -10.89 8.35 23.09
C LEU A 665 -9.69 9.29 23.20
N ARG A 666 -8.85 9.34 22.17
CA ARG A 666 -7.66 10.20 22.10
C ARG A 666 -7.80 11.19 20.96
N LEU A 667 -7.44 12.45 21.24
CA LEU A 667 -7.29 13.48 20.22
C LEU A 667 -5.79 13.68 19.99
N VAL A 668 -5.37 13.62 18.73
CA VAL A 668 -3.96 13.55 18.32
C VAL A 668 -3.63 14.75 17.45
N ASP A 669 -2.53 15.42 17.80
CA ASP A 669 -2.05 16.65 17.17
C ASP A 669 -1.22 16.32 15.93
N GLY A 670 -1.60 16.83 14.75
CA GLY A 670 -0.87 16.54 13.52
C GLY A 670 0.49 17.22 13.40
N SER A 671 0.80 18.20 14.24
CA SER A 671 2.11 18.86 14.26
C SER A 671 3.21 18.04 14.92
N ASN A 672 2.86 17.07 15.75
CA ASN A 672 3.82 16.25 16.51
C ASN A 672 3.43 14.78 16.65
N GLY A 673 2.23 14.37 16.24
CA GLY A 673 1.72 13.01 16.33
C GLY A 673 1.36 12.53 17.74
N ALA A 674 1.37 13.41 18.76
CA ALA A 674 1.09 13.05 20.13
C ALA A 674 -0.38 13.29 20.51
N ALA A 675 -0.88 12.48 21.46
CA ALA A 675 -2.20 12.71 22.05
C ALA A 675 -2.16 13.96 22.95
N TYR A 676 -2.95 14.98 22.63
CA TYR A 676 -3.06 16.20 23.43
C TYR A 676 -4.26 16.18 24.38
N SER A 677 -5.22 15.28 24.14
CA SER A 677 -6.37 15.05 25.01
C SER A 677 -6.73 13.57 25.03
N THR A 678 -7.12 13.07 26.19
CA THR A 678 -7.54 11.67 26.38
C THR A 678 -8.75 11.63 27.29
N THR A 679 -9.81 10.97 26.83
CA THR A 679 -11.03 10.71 27.58
C THR A 679 -11.13 9.21 27.85
N ASN A 680 -11.22 8.83 29.13
CA ASN A 680 -11.38 7.42 29.50
C ASN A 680 -12.81 6.96 29.24
N LEU A 681 -12.96 5.91 28.43
CA LEU A 681 -14.26 5.30 28.12
C LEU A 681 -14.48 3.99 28.89
N GLY A 682 -13.43 3.42 29.49
CA GLY A 682 -13.50 2.11 30.13
C GLY A 682 -14.63 1.99 31.14
N GLY A 683 -15.48 0.98 30.94
CA GLY A 683 -16.66 0.72 31.78
C GLY A 683 -17.88 1.61 31.52
N GLN A 684 -17.79 2.65 30.68
CA GLN A 684 -18.97 3.39 30.20
C GLN A 684 -19.85 2.47 29.35
N LEU A 685 -21.16 2.72 29.36
CA LEU A 685 -22.15 1.86 28.72
C LEU A 685 -22.64 2.48 27.41
N ILE A 686 -22.47 1.76 26.30
CA ILE A 686 -23.19 2.08 25.06
C ILE A 686 -24.64 1.57 25.22
N PRO A 687 -25.66 2.41 24.99
CA PRO A 687 -27.06 1.99 24.98
C PRO A 687 -27.33 0.95 23.88
N ASN A 688 -28.44 0.23 23.99
CA ASN A 688 -28.93 -0.62 22.92
C ASN A 688 -30.03 0.12 22.17
N ASP A 689 -29.65 0.81 21.10
CA ASP A 689 -30.55 1.57 20.23
C ASP A 689 -31.24 0.67 19.19
N GLY A 690 -30.81 -0.60 19.09
CA GLY A 690 -31.38 -1.63 18.25
C GLY A 690 -30.36 -2.69 17.86
N GLY A 691 -30.80 -3.94 17.67
CA GLY A 691 -29.94 -5.01 17.13
C GLY A 691 -28.76 -5.43 18.00
N GLY A 692 -28.64 -4.93 19.24
CA GLY A 692 -27.47 -5.18 20.10
C GLY A 692 -26.35 -4.15 19.95
N PHE A 693 -26.63 -3.01 19.31
CA PHE A 693 -25.69 -1.90 19.06
C PHE A 693 -26.30 -0.57 19.49
N GLY A 694 -25.49 0.47 19.60
CA GLY A 694 -25.96 1.83 19.85
C GLY A 694 -24.87 2.89 19.71
N HIS A 695 -25.26 4.13 19.98
CA HIS A 695 -24.44 5.33 19.86
C HIS A 695 -23.95 5.78 21.24
N PHE A 696 -22.72 6.29 21.31
CA PHE A 696 -22.16 6.89 22.52
C PHE A 696 -21.49 8.22 22.16
N VAL A 697 -22.00 9.32 22.68
CA VAL A 697 -21.57 10.66 22.30
C VAL A 697 -20.67 11.25 23.38
N VAL A 698 -19.44 11.57 22.98
CA VAL A 698 -18.51 12.37 23.78
C VAL A 698 -18.46 13.79 23.20
N GLY A 699 -18.90 14.79 23.95
CA GLY A 699 -19.03 16.14 23.37
C GLY A 699 -19.14 17.26 24.40
N VAL A 700 -19.36 18.48 23.93
CA VAL A 700 -19.66 19.61 24.81
C VAL A 700 -21.11 19.56 25.29
N SER A 701 -21.40 20.09 26.47
CA SER A 701 -22.74 19.96 27.10
C SER A 701 -23.92 20.54 26.31
N GLY A 702 -23.66 21.39 25.30
CA GLY A 702 -24.69 21.92 24.41
C GLY A 702 -25.06 21.01 23.23
N VAL A 703 -24.31 19.92 23.01
CA VAL A 703 -24.61 18.94 21.97
C VAL A 703 -25.73 18.01 22.45
N PRO A 704 -26.74 17.69 21.61
CA PRO A 704 -27.78 16.72 21.96
C PRO A 704 -27.22 15.34 22.32
N ASN A 705 -27.90 14.62 23.21
CA ASN A 705 -27.61 13.22 23.55
C ASN A 705 -26.17 12.92 24.00
N VAL A 706 -25.47 13.90 24.61
CA VAL A 706 -24.12 13.69 25.13
C VAL A 706 -24.12 12.76 26.35
N ASP A 707 -23.40 11.65 26.24
CA ASP A 707 -23.19 10.69 27.32
C ASP A 707 -22.02 11.08 28.23
N LEU A 708 -20.97 11.66 27.63
CA LEU A 708 -19.76 12.09 28.36
C LEU A 708 -19.27 13.46 27.88
N THR A 709 -19.07 14.40 28.82
CA THR A 709 -18.75 15.77 28.46
C THR A 709 -17.25 16.10 28.46
N PHE A 710 -16.78 16.86 27.46
CA PHE A 710 -15.51 17.61 27.52
C PHE A 710 -15.72 19.12 27.37
N ALA A 711 -14.67 19.92 27.58
CA ALA A 711 -14.74 21.38 27.54
C ALA A 711 -14.90 21.92 26.10
N SER A 712 -15.59 23.06 25.93
CA SER A 712 -15.64 23.75 24.62
C SER A 712 -14.24 24.08 24.11
N GLY A 713 -13.97 23.75 22.85
CA GLY A 713 -12.65 23.94 22.23
C GLY A 713 -11.63 22.84 22.57
N THR A 714 -12.08 21.71 23.13
CA THR A 714 -11.20 20.55 23.37
C THR A 714 -10.69 19.99 22.06
N MET A 715 -11.51 19.92 21.00
CA MET A 715 -11.05 19.44 19.69
C MET A 715 -10.38 20.59 18.94
N GLN A 716 -9.21 20.34 18.38
CA GLN A 716 -8.51 21.31 17.53
C GLN A 716 -9.01 21.20 16.09
N ALA A 717 -8.95 22.30 15.36
CA ALA A 717 -9.21 22.33 13.92
C ALA A 717 -7.87 22.32 13.15
N GLY A 718 -6.89 21.53 13.60
CA GLY A 718 -5.57 21.42 12.99
C GLY A 718 -5.61 20.86 11.58
N ASP A 719 -4.55 21.14 10.82
CA ASP A 719 -4.40 20.84 9.39
C ASP A 719 -3.07 20.10 9.19
N PRO A 720 -3.03 18.77 9.40
CA PRO A 720 -4.12 17.89 9.85
C PRO A 720 -4.16 17.66 11.38
N ASP A 721 -5.16 16.91 11.85
CA ASP A 721 -5.28 16.32 13.20
C ASP A 721 -6.02 14.97 13.12
N ALA A 722 -6.06 14.20 14.22
CA ALA A 722 -6.77 12.92 14.25
C ALA A 722 -7.51 12.62 15.56
N ILE A 723 -8.44 11.67 15.47
CA ILE A 723 -9.16 11.07 16.60
C ILE A 723 -8.91 9.56 16.57
N GLN A 724 -8.69 8.97 17.74
CA GLN A 724 -8.35 7.55 17.89
C GLN A 724 -9.17 6.90 19.01
N LEU A 725 -9.69 5.70 18.74
CA LEU A 725 -10.25 4.80 19.73
C LEU A 725 -9.21 3.72 20.07
N TYR A 726 -8.59 3.84 21.24
CA TYR A 726 -7.46 3.00 21.64
C TYR A 726 -7.74 2.22 22.92
N ASP A 727 -7.40 0.93 22.91
CA ASP A 727 -7.41 0.09 24.10
C ASP A 727 -5.99 -0.08 24.65
N THR A 728 -5.73 0.57 25.78
CA THR A 728 -4.47 0.48 26.52
C THR A 728 -4.14 -0.91 27.04
N GLY A 729 -5.15 -1.76 27.29
CA GLY A 729 -4.93 -3.13 27.76
C GLY A 729 -4.53 -4.08 26.63
N ALA A 730 -5.17 -3.94 25.47
CA ALA A 730 -4.84 -4.73 24.28
C ALA A 730 -3.64 -4.16 23.49
N GLY A 731 -3.35 -2.87 23.65
CA GLY A 731 -2.37 -2.15 22.84
C GLY A 731 -2.81 -1.97 21.39
N ALA A 732 -4.11 -1.81 21.16
CA ALA A 732 -4.68 -1.85 19.82
C ALA A 732 -5.65 -0.70 19.56
N ILE A 733 -5.70 -0.26 18.31
CA ILE A 733 -6.65 0.74 17.83
C ILE A 733 -7.86 0.02 17.25
N TYR A 734 -9.05 0.35 17.74
CA TYR A 734 -10.30 -0.11 17.13
C TYR A 734 -10.64 0.67 15.86
N ASP A 735 -10.50 2.00 15.92
CA ASP A 735 -10.73 2.90 14.79
C ASP A 735 -9.94 4.21 14.98
N ALA A 736 -9.59 4.85 13.87
CA ALA A 736 -8.99 6.19 13.87
C ALA A 736 -9.38 6.96 12.62
N VAL A 737 -9.60 8.26 12.79
CA VAL A 737 -9.98 9.18 11.70
C VAL A 737 -9.04 10.38 11.74
N ALA A 738 -8.30 10.57 10.65
CA ALA A 738 -7.51 11.77 10.42
C ALA A 738 -8.26 12.70 9.47
N TYR A 739 -8.32 13.98 9.79
CA TYR A 739 -9.08 14.98 9.04
C TYR A 739 -8.20 16.13 8.57
N LYS A 740 -8.64 16.83 7.51
CA LYS A 740 -7.86 17.86 6.80
C LYS A 740 -6.52 17.33 6.26
N MET A 741 -6.50 16.11 5.76
CA MET A 741 -5.27 15.45 5.30
C MET A 741 -4.88 15.80 3.85
N PHE A 742 -5.50 16.84 3.27
CA PHE A 742 -5.21 17.23 1.88
C PHE A 742 -3.76 17.70 1.71
N GLY A 743 -3.21 18.42 2.69
CA GLY A 743 -1.79 18.77 2.74
C GLY A 743 -0.87 17.63 3.21
N GLY A 744 -1.36 16.38 3.23
CA GLY A 744 -0.65 15.22 3.77
C GLY A 744 -0.80 15.04 5.29
N PRO A 745 -0.15 14.00 5.86
CA PRO A 745 -0.39 13.58 7.23
C PRO A 745 0.29 14.41 8.32
N GLY A 746 1.09 15.42 7.96
CA GLY A 746 1.97 16.07 8.93
C GLY A 746 2.81 15.01 9.67
N LEU A 747 2.90 15.09 10.99
CA LEU A 747 3.58 14.10 11.82
C LEU A 747 2.67 12.97 12.36
N LEU A 748 1.42 12.86 11.86
CA LEU A 748 0.51 11.77 12.24
C LEU A 748 0.98 10.39 11.77
N ASP A 749 1.82 10.33 10.73
CA ASP A 749 2.43 9.09 10.22
C ASP A 749 3.86 8.84 10.75
N GLY A 750 4.26 9.59 11.79
CA GLY A 750 5.62 9.61 12.35
C GLY A 750 5.98 8.40 13.23
N ASN A 751 6.80 8.63 14.26
CA ASN A 751 7.32 7.58 15.15
C ASN A 751 6.46 7.34 16.42
N ASN A 752 5.34 8.04 16.59
CA ASN A 752 4.48 7.89 17.77
C ASN A 752 3.53 6.69 17.61
N ASP A 753 3.52 5.84 18.63
CA ASP A 753 2.71 4.62 18.70
C ASP A 753 1.57 4.81 19.72
N PRO A 754 0.30 4.55 19.36
CA PRO A 754 -0.18 3.93 18.12
C PRO A 754 -0.54 4.90 16.99
N LEU A 755 -0.22 4.48 15.77
CA LEU A 755 -0.33 5.26 14.55
C LEU A 755 -1.78 5.40 14.08
N VAL A 756 -2.27 6.64 14.01
CA VAL A 756 -3.64 6.95 13.60
C VAL A 756 -3.89 6.78 12.10
N THR A 757 -2.84 6.87 11.28
CA THR A 757 -2.88 6.81 9.81
C THR A 757 -3.06 5.41 9.25
N GLN A 758 -2.96 4.37 10.09
CA GLN A 758 -3.08 2.97 9.65
C GLN A 758 -4.53 2.52 9.43
N ASN A 759 -5.51 3.24 9.98
CA ASN A 759 -6.93 2.92 9.83
C ASN A 759 -7.57 3.86 8.79
N GLY A 760 -7.33 3.57 7.51
CA GLY A 760 -8.09 4.18 6.42
C GLY A 760 -7.49 5.41 5.78
N TYR A 761 -6.42 5.17 5.02
CA TYR A 761 -6.05 6.01 3.88
C TYR A 761 -6.86 5.55 2.63
N PRO A 762 -7.26 6.45 1.72
CA PRO A 762 -7.20 7.90 1.86
C PRO A 762 -8.08 8.41 3.01
N TRP A 763 -7.66 9.51 3.61
CA TRP A 763 -8.28 10.08 4.81
C TRP A 763 -9.39 11.09 4.46
N VAL A 764 -10.05 11.67 5.47
CA VAL A 764 -11.19 12.56 5.23
C VAL A 764 -10.76 14.02 5.02
N GLY A 765 -11.65 14.75 4.34
CA GLY A 765 -11.57 16.19 4.17
C GLY A 765 -11.80 16.98 5.46
N GLY A 766 -12.25 18.22 5.32
CA GLY A 766 -12.43 19.16 6.42
C GLY A 766 -13.90 19.49 6.73
N ALA A 767 -14.22 19.60 8.03
CA ALA A 767 -15.44 20.24 8.51
C ALA A 767 -15.19 21.73 8.80
N GLY A 768 -15.96 22.61 8.16
CA GLY A 768 -16.00 24.06 8.35
C GLY A 768 -17.15 24.53 9.24
N ASN A 769 -17.27 25.85 9.41
CA ASN A 769 -18.23 26.47 10.35
C ASN A 769 -19.66 26.63 9.81
N GLY A 770 -19.97 25.98 8.69
CA GLY A 770 -21.28 26.09 8.04
C GLY A 770 -22.41 25.39 8.79
N THR A 771 -23.65 25.73 8.43
CA THR A 771 -24.86 25.22 9.06
C THR A 771 -26.00 24.93 8.08
N ASP A 772 -26.94 24.08 8.50
CA ASP A 772 -28.23 23.89 7.83
C ASP A 772 -29.11 25.15 7.95
N SER A 773 -30.33 25.08 7.42
CA SER A 773 -31.30 26.20 7.48
C SER A 773 -31.85 26.52 8.87
N SER A 774 -31.66 25.61 9.84
CA SER A 774 -32.04 25.80 11.25
C SER A 774 -30.88 26.30 12.12
N GLY A 775 -29.68 26.46 11.55
CA GLY A 775 -28.47 26.85 12.25
C GLY A 775 -27.73 25.70 12.92
N ASN A 776 -28.10 24.44 12.66
CA ASN A 776 -27.36 23.28 13.13
C ASN A 776 -26.09 23.09 12.31
N GLY A 777 -25.00 22.78 12.98
CA GLY A 777 -23.74 22.45 12.32
C GLY A 777 -23.83 21.19 11.48
N TYR A 778 -23.08 21.13 10.38
CA TYR A 778 -22.84 19.88 9.66
C TYR A 778 -21.71 19.06 10.31
N ALA A 779 -21.74 17.75 10.17
CA ALA A 779 -20.71 16.86 10.69
C ALA A 779 -20.14 15.99 9.56
N LEU A 780 -19.05 15.29 9.86
CA LEU A 780 -18.60 14.16 9.06
C LEU A 780 -19.10 12.90 9.75
N GLY A 781 -19.89 12.07 9.07
CA GLY A 781 -20.39 10.82 9.65
C GLY A 781 -20.42 9.66 8.66
N ARG A 782 -20.40 8.45 9.22
CA ARG A 782 -20.47 7.19 8.48
C ARG A 782 -21.90 6.87 8.07
N TYR A 783 -22.10 6.37 6.86
CA TYR A 783 -23.41 5.87 6.43
C TYR A 783 -23.31 4.53 5.71
N PRO A 784 -24.08 3.51 6.14
CA PRO A 784 -24.90 3.47 7.36
C PRO A 784 -24.03 3.54 8.63
N ASP A 785 -24.64 3.76 9.79
CA ASP A 785 -23.92 3.75 11.07
C ASP A 785 -23.12 2.47 11.27
N GLY A 786 -21.91 2.60 11.80
CA GLY A 786 -21.03 1.46 12.01
C GLY A 786 -20.29 0.95 10.77
N ALA A 787 -20.56 1.48 9.57
CA ALA A 787 -19.91 1.06 8.34
C ALA A 787 -18.40 1.34 8.38
N ASN A 788 -17.56 0.31 8.25
CA ASN A 788 -16.11 0.46 8.25
C ASN A 788 -15.48 -0.40 7.16
N THR A 789 -15.18 0.23 6.02
CA THR A 789 -14.40 -0.38 4.93
C THR A 789 -12.90 -0.32 5.22
N TRP A 790 -12.50 0.25 6.35
CA TRP A 790 -11.12 0.60 6.70
C TRP A 790 -10.51 1.59 5.71
N VAL A 791 -11.35 2.44 5.11
CA VAL A 791 -10.99 3.53 4.19
C VAL A 791 -11.85 4.73 4.55
N ASN A 792 -11.32 5.67 5.33
CA ASN A 792 -12.13 6.75 5.89
C ASN A 792 -12.77 7.63 4.81
N ALA A 793 -12.06 7.88 3.71
CA ALA A 793 -12.59 8.57 2.53
C ALA A 793 -13.82 7.93 1.88
N ALA A 794 -14.00 6.61 2.05
CA ALA A 794 -15.14 5.86 1.53
C ALA A 794 -16.28 5.77 2.55
N ASP A 795 -15.95 5.84 3.85
CA ASP A 795 -16.89 5.62 4.92
C ASP A 795 -17.58 6.92 5.38
N PHE A 796 -16.84 8.04 5.42
CA PHE A 796 -17.35 9.31 5.95
C PHE A 796 -17.96 10.19 4.88
N SER A 797 -18.99 10.94 5.30
CA SER A 797 -19.62 11.95 4.46
C SER A 797 -20.07 13.18 5.25
N ALA A 798 -20.06 14.34 4.59
CA ALA A 798 -20.65 15.58 5.09
C ALA A 798 -22.18 15.45 5.14
N GLN A 799 -22.75 15.72 6.32
CA GLN A 799 -24.18 15.59 6.59
C GLN A 799 -24.63 16.57 7.68
N VAL A 800 -25.93 16.72 7.89
CA VAL A 800 -26.47 17.39 9.08
C VAL A 800 -26.04 16.59 10.32
N ALA A 801 -25.56 17.26 11.36
CA ALA A 801 -25.14 16.57 12.58
C ALA A 801 -26.32 15.85 13.26
N SER A 802 -26.12 14.58 13.63
CA SER A 802 -27.15 13.72 14.22
C SER A 802 -26.73 13.01 15.51
N PRO A 803 -26.06 13.68 16.48
CA PRO A 803 -25.47 13.02 17.64
C PRO A 803 -26.51 12.26 18.48
N GLY A 804 -26.19 10.99 18.75
CA GLY A 804 -27.02 10.02 19.47
C GLY A 804 -28.16 9.44 18.64
N THR A 805 -28.16 9.64 17.32
CA THR A 805 -29.18 9.14 16.39
C THR A 805 -28.56 8.69 15.08
N ALA A 806 -29.30 7.90 14.30
CA ALA A 806 -28.77 7.34 13.06
C ALA A 806 -28.36 8.41 12.03
N ASN A 807 -27.18 8.24 11.43
CA ASN A 807 -26.66 9.12 10.40
C ASN A 807 -27.49 9.08 9.11
N GLY A 808 -27.44 10.17 8.35
CA GLY A 808 -27.99 10.24 7.00
C GLY A 808 -29.51 10.09 6.91
N ALA A 809 -30.27 10.46 7.95
CA ALA A 809 -31.73 10.49 7.91
C ALA A 809 -32.23 11.35 6.72
N VAL A 810 -32.72 10.69 5.66
CA VAL A 810 -33.10 11.34 4.39
C VAL A 810 -34.58 11.66 4.30
N SER A 811 -34.86 12.72 3.53
CA SER A 811 -36.15 12.97 2.90
C SER A 811 -36.59 11.76 2.06
N SER A 812 -37.90 11.49 2.02
CA SER A 812 -38.45 10.52 1.06
C SER A 812 -38.24 11.03 -0.38
N PHE A 813 -37.56 10.24 -1.22
CA PHE A 813 -37.40 10.56 -2.65
C PHE A 813 -38.54 9.98 -3.48
N PRO A 814 -38.95 10.61 -4.60
CA PRO A 814 -38.37 11.82 -5.19
C PRO A 814 -38.68 13.09 -4.37
N VAL A 815 -37.73 14.04 -4.37
CA VAL A 815 -37.90 15.35 -3.72
C VAL A 815 -37.63 16.46 -4.73
N THR A 816 -38.41 17.54 -4.66
CA THR A 816 -38.23 18.75 -5.47
C THR A 816 -38.16 19.97 -4.57
N TRP A 817 -37.09 20.76 -4.69
CA TRP A 817 -36.91 22.04 -4.03
C TRP A 817 -37.06 23.17 -5.04
N ASN A 818 -38.15 23.93 -4.92
CA ASN A 818 -38.40 25.20 -5.61
C ASN A 818 -37.90 26.41 -4.79
N PHE A 819 -37.13 26.14 -3.73
CA PHE A 819 -36.54 27.12 -2.81
C PHE A 819 -37.48 28.22 -2.27
N THR A 820 -38.79 27.95 -2.17
CA THR A 820 -39.70 28.83 -1.42
C THR A 820 -39.28 28.95 0.04
N SER A 821 -38.69 27.88 0.57
CA SER A 821 -37.98 27.81 1.83
C SER A 821 -36.68 27.02 1.64
N ALA A 822 -35.69 27.27 2.48
CA ALA A 822 -34.47 26.49 2.51
C ALA A 822 -34.76 25.02 2.89
N PRO A 823 -34.12 24.03 2.24
CA PRO A 823 -34.22 22.63 2.64
C PRO A 823 -33.68 22.40 4.06
N THR A 824 -34.25 21.43 4.77
CA THR A 824 -33.84 21.10 6.15
C THR A 824 -32.81 19.98 6.20
N ASP A 825 -32.70 19.21 5.13
CA ASP A 825 -31.77 18.10 4.90
C ASP A 825 -30.57 18.51 4.03
N ALA A 826 -30.30 19.81 3.94
CA ALA A 826 -29.18 20.36 3.21
C ALA A 826 -28.31 21.21 4.12
N VAL A 827 -27.01 21.19 3.85
CA VAL A 827 -26.01 21.96 4.58
C VAL A 827 -25.17 22.77 3.62
N GLN A 828 -24.69 23.93 4.06
CA GLN A 828 -23.71 24.73 3.33
C GLN A 828 -22.47 24.90 4.23
N THR A 829 -21.28 24.89 3.65
CA THR A 829 -20.02 25.20 4.37
C THR A 829 -19.92 26.70 4.65
N TYR A 830 -19.19 27.11 5.69
CA TYR A 830 -18.94 28.51 6.11
C TYR A 830 -20.13 29.42 6.47
N GLN A 831 -21.33 29.18 5.94
CA GLN A 831 -22.53 29.97 6.17
C GLN A 831 -23.75 29.09 6.48
N THR A 832 -24.78 29.73 7.02
CA THR A 832 -26.11 29.13 7.15
C THR A 832 -26.75 29.01 5.77
N LEU A 833 -27.26 27.82 5.45
CA LEU A 833 -27.98 27.60 4.21
C LEU A 833 -29.25 28.45 4.17
N GLY A 834 -29.38 29.28 3.12
CA GLY A 834 -30.50 30.20 2.95
C GLY A 834 -30.97 30.28 1.50
N VAL A 835 -32.17 30.84 1.32
CA VAL A 835 -32.77 31.13 0.01
C VAL A 835 -33.02 32.63 -0.09
N THR A 836 -32.98 33.16 -1.31
CA THR A 836 -33.09 34.61 -1.54
C THR A 836 -33.89 34.92 -2.81
N ALA A 837 -34.37 36.15 -2.95
CA ALA A 837 -34.90 36.63 -4.21
C ALA A 837 -33.76 36.73 -5.25
N SER A 838 -33.99 36.21 -6.46
CA SER A 838 -32.97 36.22 -7.51
C SER A 838 -32.48 37.63 -7.83
N GLN A 839 -31.15 37.80 -7.84
CA GLN A 839 -30.48 39.03 -8.28
C GLN A 839 -29.95 38.94 -9.72
N VAL A 840 -30.21 37.81 -10.40
CA VAL A 840 -29.74 37.51 -11.76
C VAL A 840 -30.91 37.39 -12.76
N GLY A 841 -32.07 37.93 -12.39
CA GLY A 841 -33.32 37.81 -13.15
C GLY A 841 -34.15 36.60 -12.72
N ALA A 842 -35.45 36.61 -13.04
CA ALA A 842 -36.37 35.56 -12.62
C ALA A 842 -35.99 34.20 -13.22
N SER A 843 -35.96 33.16 -12.37
CA SER A 843 -35.88 31.77 -12.82
C SER A 843 -37.14 31.41 -13.62
N PRO A 844 -37.06 30.43 -14.54
CA PRO A 844 -38.23 29.91 -15.25
C PRO A 844 -39.34 29.42 -14.31
N SER A 845 -38.98 28.81 -13.18
CA SER A 845 -39.94 28.35 -12.18
C SER A 845 -40.46 29.46 -11.24
N GLY A 846 -39.72 30.56 -11.13
CA GLY A 846 -40.09 31.76 -10.37
C GLY A 846 -40.02 31.58 -8.85
N GLY A 847 -40.07 32.70 -8.12
CA GLY A 847 -40.01 32.71 -6.65
C GLY A 847 -38.61 33.00 -6.10
N ASN A 848 -38.32 32.44 -4.93
CA ASN A 848 -37.00 32.49 -4.33
C ASN A 848 -36.11 31.43 -4.97
N VAL A 849 -34.80 31.66 -4.93
CA VAL A 849 -33.78 30.77 -5.49
C VAL A 849 -32.74 30.44 -4.44
N TYR A 850 -32.02 29.35 -4.65
CA TYR A 850 -30.82 29.07 -3.88
C TYR A 850 -29.63 29.81 -4.47
N ARG A 851 -28.83 30.43 -3.61
CA ARG A 851 -27.61 31.14 -3.97
C ARG A 851 -26.47 30.58 -3.13
N CYS A 852 -25.63 29.76 -3.76
CA CYS A 852 -24.42 29.26 -3.12
C CYS A 852 -23.33 30.34 -3.20
N VAL A 853 -22.99 30.94 -2.06
CA VAL A 853 -21.96 31.98 -1.94
C VAL A 853 -21.47 32.11 -0.49
N ASP A 854 -20.17 32.32 -0.27
CA ASP A 854 -19.70 32.91 0.98
C ASP A 854 -19.65 34.43 0.80
N THR A 855 -20.57 35.16 1.41
CA THR A 855 -20.60 36.63 1.38
C THR A 855 -19.36 37.29 1.99
N SER A 856 -18.50 36.54 2.68
CA SER A 856 -17.20 37.03 3.18
C SER A 856 -16.06 36.83 2.17
N GLY A 857 -16.28 36.02 1.13
CA GLY A 857 -15.25 35.49 0.23
C GLY A 857 -14.55 34.25 0.81
N GLY A 858 -14.05 33.39 -0.07
CA GLY A 858 -13.28 32.18 0.24
C GLY A 858 -13.63 30.96 -0.61
N GLY A 859 -14.68 31.02 -1.43
CA GLY A 859 -15.32 29.84 -2.01
C GLY A 859 -16.20 29.09 -1.01
N ILE A 860 -17.17 28.32 -1.49
CA ILE A 860 -18.17 27.63 -0.66
C ILE A 860 -18.74 26.41 -1.36
N GLN A 861 -19.31 25.48 -0.57
CA GLN A 861 -20.01 24.32 -1.08
C GLN A 861 -21.29 24.04 -0.28
N ALA A 862 -22.29 23.47 -0.92
CA ALA A 862 -23.45 22.89 -0.26
C ALA A 862 -23.73 21.46 -0.71
N PHE A 863 -24.37 20.72 0.19
CA PHE A 863 -24.67 19.30 0.07
C PHE A 863 -26.18 19.10 0.29
N PHE A 864 -26.81 18.35 -0.61
CA PHE A 864 -28.25 18.06 -0.59
C PHE A 864 -28.48 16.55 -0.63
N GLY A 865 -29.48 16.09 0.12
CA GLY A 865 -29.92 14.70 0.14
C GLY A 865 -29.01 13.72 0.90
N GLY A 866 -27.83 14.15 1.34
CA GLY A 866 -26.98 13.38 2.24
C GLY A 866 -26.32 12.13 1.64
N PRO A 867 -25.63 11.34 2.49
CA PRO A 867 -24.76 10.23 2.04
C PRO A 867 -25.48 9.01 1.49
N SER A 868 -26.78 8.86 1.76
CA SER A 868 -27.58 7.71 1.32
C SER A 868 -27.89 7.71 -0.18
N LEU A 869 -27.69 8.85 -0.86
CA LEU A 869 -27.92 8.96 -2.30
C LEU A 869 -27.03 8.00 -3.09
N GLY A 870 -27.65 7.10 -3.85
CA GLY A 870 -26.96 6.10 -4.67
C GLY A 870 -26.40 4.92 -3.89
N ALA A 871 -26.63 4.82 -2.57
CA ALA A 871 -26.25 3.68 -1.76
C ALA A 871 -26.86 2.37 -2.33
N ALA A 872 -26.23 1.23 -2.02
CA ALA A 872 -26.62 -0.10 -2.51
C ALA A 872 -26.67 -0.23 -4.06
N SER A 873 -25.87 0.57 -4.78
CA SER A 873 -25.75 0.53 -6.25
C SER A 873 -27.04 0.87 -7.03
N PHE A 874 -27.98 1.59 -6.42
CA PHE A 874 -29.18 2.04 -7.13
C PHE A 874 -28.92 3.24 -8.06
N GLY A 875 -27.84 4.00 -7.82
CA GLY A 875 -27.59 5.26 -8.55
C GLY A 875 -28.66 6.32 -8.27
N TYR A 876 -28.60 7.48 -8.92
CA TYR A 876 -29.62 8.53 -8.81
C TYR A 876 -29.53 9.55 -9.95
N ASN A 877 -30.55 10.40 -10.04
CA ASN A 877 -30.65 11.50 -11.01
C ASN A 877 -30.92 12.82 -10.29
N VAL A 878 -30.26 13.88 -10.76
CA VAL A 878 -30.50 15.25 -10.34
C VAL A 878 -30.84 16.10 -11.56
N THR A 879 -31.91 16.86 -11.48
CA THR A 879 -32.29 17.87 -12.50
C THR A 879 -32.58 19.19 -11.82
N GLY A 880 -32.40 20.31 -12.51
CA GLY A 880 -32.82 21.60 -12.01
C GLY A 880 -32.51 22.73 -12.99
N GLU A 881 -32.73 23.95 -12.53
CA GLU A 881 -32.42 25.19 -13.24
C GLU A 881 -31.14 25.78 -12.67
N ILE A 882 -30.22 26.21 -13.53
CA ILE A 882 -28.96 26.89 -13.17
C ILE A 882 -28.79 28.16 -14.01
N PHE A 883 -28.28 29.23 -13.40
CA PHE A 883 -27.94 30.46 -14.11
C PHE A 883 -26.53 30.40 -14.71
N ALA A 884 -26.41 30.47 -16.04
CA ALA A 884 -25.11 30.56 -16.72
C ALA A 884 -24.57 31.99 -16.62
N THR A 885 -23.64 32.23 -15.69
CA THR A 885 -23.09 33.56 -15.38
C THR A 885 -22.35 34.18 -16.56
N SER A 886 -22.60 35.45 -16.85
CA SER A 886 -21.90 36.18 -17.92
C SER A 886 -20.58 36.81 -17.51
N SER A 887 -19.75 37.11 -18.51
CA SER A 887 -18.50 37.86 -18.37
C SER A 887 -18.71 39.32 -17.95
N ALA A 888 -19.96 39.79 -17.89
CA ALA A 888 -20.30 41.09 -17.31
C ALA A 888 -20.44 41.04 -15.77
N HIS A 889 -20.52 39.84 -15.19
CA HIS A 889 -20.40 39.65 -13.75
C HIS A 889 -18.92 39.59 -13.35
N PRO A 890 -18.60 39.79 -12.06
CA PRO A 890 -17.24 39.59 -11.57
C PRO A 890 -16.72 38.17 -11.85
N LEU A 891 -15.39 38.02 -11.87
CA LEU A 891 -14.70 36.77 -12.19
C LEU A 891 -15.09 35.70 -11.16
N GLN A 892 -15.76 34.65 -11.64
CA GLN A 892 -16.27 33.58 -10.81
C GLN A 892 -16.37 32.25 -11.57
N ALA A 893 -16.35 31.17 -10.81
CA ALA A 893 -16.74 29.85 -11.28
C ALA A 893 -17.93 29.31 -10.48
N ILE A 894 -18.76 28.56 -11.19
CA ILE A 894 -19.94 27.89 -10.67
C ILE A 894 -19.84 26.39 -10.98
N GLY A 895 -20.44 25.57 -10.13
CA GLY A 895 -20.46 24.13 -10.34
C GLY A 895 -21.63 23.45 -9.67
N VAL A 896 -22.11 22.38 -10.31
CA VAL A 896 -23.03 21.40 -9.73
C VAL A 896 -22.43 20.01 -9.91
N GLY A 897 -22.57 19.15 -8.90
CA GLY A 897 -21.93 17.85 -8.88
C GLY A 897 -22.74 16.76 -8.19
N ILE A 898 -22.33 15.52 -8.39
CA ILE A 898 -22.92 14.31 -7.78
C ILE A 898 -21.82 13.41 -7.22
N CYS A 899 -22.22 12.53 -6.30
CA CYS A 899 -21.40 11.50 -5.66
C CYS A 899 -20.28 12.04 -4.77
N GLY A 900 -20.50 13.15 -4.05
CA GLY A 900 -19.46 13.65 -3.17
C GLY A 900 -19.76 13.53 -1.68
N SER A 901 -18.69 13.44 -0.90
CA SER A 901 -18.72 12.86 0.44
C SER A 901 -17.86 13.63 1.45
N GLN A 902 -16.62 13.97 1.18
CA GLN A 902 -15.60 14.20 2.21
C GLN A 902 -15.68 15.55 2.94
N GLY A 903 -16.40 16.54 2.39
CA GLY A 903 -16.46 17.90 2.92
C GLY A 903 -15.14 18.63 2.70
N SER A 904 -15.12 19.72 1.92
CA SER A 904 -13.87 20.44 1.64
C SER A 904 -14.03 21.97 1.53
N THR A 905 -12.88 22.66 1.56
CA THR A 905 -12.72 24.05 1.10
C THR A 905 -12.76 24.06 -0.43
N PHE A 906 -13.96 24.05 -1.01
CA PHE A 906 -14.11 24.20 -2.46
C PHE A 906 -13.41 25.47 -2.94
N PHE A 907 -12.43 25.31 -3.85
CA PHE A 907 -11.59 26.36 -4.40
C PHE A 907 -10.96 27.30 -3.34
N SER A 908 -10.04 26.83 -2.50
CA SER A 908 -9.25 27.71 -1.59
C SER A 908 -8.38 28.74 -2.35
N PRO A 909 -7.92 29.85 -1.75
CA PRO A 909 -6.89 30.73 -2.32
C PRO A 909 -5.46 30.14 -2.38
N THR A 910 -5.19 29.01 -1.75
CA THR A 910 -3.86 28.37 -1.78
C THR A 910 -3.89 27.06 -2.58
N PRO A 911 -3.03 26.88 -3.62
CA PRO A 911 -2.95 25.62 -4.39
C PRO A 911 -2.82 24.36 -3.55
N ALA A 912 -2.06 24.44 -2.45
CA ALA A 912 -1.89 23.34 -1.51
C ALA A 912 -3.14 23.04 -0.65
N ALA A 913 -4.21 23.83 -0.74
CA ALA A 913 -5.48 23.61 -0.04
C ALA A 913 -6.71 23.77 -0.97
N SER A 914 -6.51 23.99 -2.27
CA SER A 914 -7.58 24.05 -3.28
C SER A 914 -7.80 22.63 -3.80
N GLY A 915 -8.95 22.05 -3.46
CA GLY A 915 -9.37 20.76 -3.98
C GLY A 915 -10.84 20.81 -4.36
N TYR A 916 -11.21 20.18 -5.48
CA TYR A 916 -12.59 19.77 -5.66
C TYR A 916 -12.92 18.77 -4.56
N GLU A 917 -14.16 18.80 -4.09
CA GLU A 917 -14.67 17.63 -3.39
C GLU A 917 -14.73 16.44 -4.36
N SER A 918 -14.43 15.24 -3.86
CA SER A 918 -14.44 14.02 -4.64
C SER A 918 -15.82 13.82 -5.29
N GLY A 919 -15.85 13.38 -6.54
CA GLY A 919 -17.10 13.14 -7.27
C GLY A 919 -17.05 13.64 -8.71
N TYR A 920 -18.23 13.85 -9.29
CA TYR A 920 -18.38 14.32 -10.67
C TYR A 920 -18.96 15.72 -10.69
N TRP A 921 -18.32 16.62 -11.43
CA TRP A 921 -18.67 18.03 -11.47
C TRP A 921 -18.93 18.50 -12.89
N LEU A 922 -20.02 19.25 -13.06
CA LEU A 922 -20.25 20.11 -14.21
C LEU A 922 -19.88 21.54 -13.82
N ILE A 923 -18.74 22.02 -14.31
CA ILE A 923 -18.15 23.30 -13.94
C ILE A 923 -18.23 24.31 -15.09
N PHE A 924 -18.20 25.59 -14.74
CA PHE A 924 -18.24 26.69 -15.69
C PHE A 924 -17.54 27.94 -15.15
N GLU A 925 -16.66 28.53 -15.95
CA GLU A 925 -16.01 29.81 -15.72
C GLU A 925 -16.64 30.90 -16.59
N ASN A 926 -16.98 32.06 -16.00
CA ASN A 926 -17.69 33.11 -16.73
C ASN A 926 -16.80 33.98 -17.63
N ALA A 927 -15.50 34.06 -17.33
CA ALA A 927 -14.54 34.93 -18.00
C ALA A 927 -13.11 34.41 -17.77
N ALA A 928 -12.17 34.89 -18.60
CA ALA A 928 -10.78 34.47 -18.50
C ALA A 928 -10.13 35.01 -17.21
N GLY A 929 -9.17 34.24 -16.69
CA GLY A 929 -8.44 34.58 -15.48
C GLY A 929 -9.21 34.26 -14.21
N VAL A 930 -10.18 33.35 -14.24
CA VAL A 930 -10.82 32.81 -13.03
C VAL A 930 -9.89 31.81 -12.36
N GLY A 931 -9.22 30.94 -13.13
CA GLY A 931 -8.13 30.08 -12.64
C GLY A 931 -8.49 29.29 -11.39
N LEU A 932 -9.17 28.15 -11.58
CA LEU A 932 -9.71 27.33 -10.50
C LEU A 932 -8.69 26.58 -9.64
N ASN A 933 -7.41 26.71 -9.97
CA ASN A 933 -6.31 26.14 -9.21
C ASN A 933 -6.44 24.62 -9.00
N ASP A 934 -7.00 23.98 -10.01
CA ASP A 934 -7.48 22.62 -9.99
C ASP A 934 -6.72 21.73 -11.00
N GLY A 935 -5.57 22.23 -11.46
CA GLY A 935 -4.76 21.60 -12.50
C GLY A 935 -5.34 21.73 -13.91
N ARG A 936 -6.49 22.42 -14.10
CA ARG A 936 -7.08 22.67 -15.42
C ARG A 936 -6.66 24.05 -15.96
N PRO A 937 -6.40 24.17 -17.28
CA PRO A 937 -6.32 25.48 -17.92
C PRO A 937 -7.64 26.24 -17.81
N ASP A 938 -7.54 27.57 -17.70
CA ASP A 938 -8.65 28.51 -17.77
C ASP A 938 -9.51 28.26 -19.03
N HIS A 939 -10.82 28.15 -18.86
CA HIS A 939 -11.79 27.66 -19.86
C HIS A 939 -13.10 28.48 -19.87
N PRO A 940 -13.02 29.80 -20.15
CA PRO A 940 -14.16 30.70 -20.08
C PRO A 940 -15.25 30.38 -21.11
N GLY A 941 -16.52 30.37 -20.67
CA GLY A 941 -17.65 30.13 -21.55
C GLY A 941 -17.81 28.68 -22.01
N VAL A 942 -17.15 27.75 -21.32
CA VAL A 942 -17.19 26.31 -21.57
C VAL A 942 -17.71 25.59 -20.34
N PHE A 943 -18.66 24.69 -20.54
CA PHE A 943 -19.03 23.70 -19.54
C PHE A 943 -18.08 22.52 -19.64
N GLU A 944 -17.36 22.21 -18.57
CA GLU A 944 -16.56 20.99 -18.46
C GLU A 944 -17.23 20.01 -17.51
N PHE A 945 -17.27 18.73 -17.89
CA PHE A 945 -17.62 17.64 -17.00
C PHE A 945 -16.35 16.92 -16.58
N VAL A 946 -16.08 16.90 -15.28
CA VAL A 946 -14.83 16.40 -14.70
C VAL A 946 -15.08 15.36 -13.62
N HIS A 947 -14.13 14.46 -13.45
CA HIS A 947 -14.02 13.58 -12.28
C HIS A 947 -12.93 14.14 -11.37
N ALA A 948 -13.31 14.51 -10.16
CA ALA A 948 -12.39 14.95 -9.12
C ALA A 948 -12.15 13.82 -8.13
N SER A 949 -10.88 13.59 -7.81
CA SER A 949 -10.44 12.74 -6.72
C SER A 949 -9.60 13.56 -5.75
N ASN A 950 -10.13 13.73 -4.54
CA ASN A 950 -9.50 14.52 -3.49
C ASN A 950 -8.81 13.65 -2.45
N ASP A 951 -8.24 12.55 -2.91
CA ASP A 951 -7.67 11.51 -2.06
C ASP A 951 -6.14 11.62 -1.94
N ASN A 952 -5.53 12.55 -2.69
CA ASN A 952 -4.09 12.74 -2.88
C ASN A 952 -3.32 11.53 -3.43
N MET A 953 -4.03 10.50 -3.89
CA MET A 953 -3.43 9.27 -4.41
C MET A 953 -3.30 9.29 -5.93
N ASP A 954 -4.07 10.14 -6.61
CA ASP A 954 -4.12 10.18 -8.06
C ASP A 954 -3.11 11.15 -8.66
N ALA A 955 -2.40 10.72 -9.71
CA ALA A 955 -1.46 11.55 -10.46
C ALA A 955 -2.09 12.83 -11.02
N THR A 956 -3.41 12.84 -11.26
CA THR A 956 -4.15 14.01 -11.70
C THR A 956 -5.40 14.20 -10.82
N PRO A 957 -5.44 15.20 -9.92
CA PRO A 957 -6.58 15.43 -9.02
C PRO A 957 -7.92 15.66 -9.74
N VAL A 958 -7.86 16.14 -10.99
CA VAL A 958 -9.04 16.46 -11.80
C VAL A 958 -8.87 15.93 -13.21
N THR A 959 -9.66 14.92 -13.55
CA THR A 959 -9.69 14.34 -14.88
C THR A 959 -10.83 14.93 -15.70
N LEU A 960 -10.50 15.57 -16.82
CA LEU A 960 -11.51 16.02 -17.79
C LEU A 960 -12.17 14.81 -18.47
N LEU A 961 -13.51 14.72 -18.40
CA LEU A 961 -14.27 13.69 -19.10
C LEU A 961 -14.83 14.20 -20.43
N ALA A 962 -15.37 15.43 -20.45
CA ALA A 962 -15.82 16.10 -21.68
C ALA A 962 -15.98 17.60 -21.48
N SER A 963 -16.05 18.36 -22.58
CA SER A 963 -16.35 19.78 -22.55
C SER A 963 -17.24 20.23 -23.71
N LYS A 964 -18.04 21.27 -23.49
CA LYS A 964 -18.91 21.91 -24.48
C LYS A 964 -19.01 23.42 -24.27
N THR A 965 -18.87 24.18 -25.34
CA THR A 965 -19.06 25.64 -25.34
C THR A 965 -20.53 26.01 -25.15
N LEU A 966 -20.81 27.22 -24.65
CA LEU A 966 -22.17 27.78 -24.58
C LEU A 966 -22.95 27.67 -25.91
N ALA A 967 -22.26 27.89 -27.04
CA ALA A 967 -22.87 27.83 -28.36
C ALA A 967 -23.30 26.40 -28.74
N GLU A 968 -22.48 25.39 -28.42
CA GLU A 968 -22.81 23.99 -28.71
C GLU A 968 -23.99 23.47 -27.90
N VAL A 969 -24.19 24.00 -26.69
CA VAL A 969 -25.32 23.65 -25.82
C VAL A 969 -26.52 24.58 -26.01
N GLY A 970 -26.42 25.58 -26.88
CA GLY A 970 -27.49 26.54 -27.16
C GLY A 970 -27.87 27.41 -25.96
N VAL A 971 -26.93 27.70 -25.06
CA VAL A 971 -27.14 28.55 -23.89
C VAL A 971 -26.64 29.97 -24.20
N THR A 972 -27.49 30.97 -23.95
CA THR A 972 -27.08 32.38 -24.05
C THR A 972 -26.44 32.81 -22.75
N ASN A 973 -25.35 33.57 -22.84
CA ASN A 973 -24.65 34.00 -21.64
C ASN A 973 -25.53 34.92 -20.75
N GLY A 974 -25.51 34.71 -19.44
CA GLY A 974 -26.34 35.46 -18.49
C GLY A 974 -27.83 35.04 -18.49
N THR A 975 -28.13 33.77 -18.76
CA THR A 975 -29.50 33.25 -18.76
C THR A 975 -29.64 31.97 -17.92
N TRP A 976 -30.86 31.70 -17.47
CA TRP A 976 -31.22 30.45 -16.82
C TRP A 976 -31.34 29.31 -17.85
N THR A 977 -30.87 28.12 -17.47
CA THR A 977 -30.98 26.91 -18.28
C THR A 977 -31.17 25.67 -17.40
N ASN A 978 -31.57 24.55 -18.00
CA ASN A 978 -31.79 23.29 -17.27
C ASN A 978 -30.53 22.43 -17.27
N PHE A 979 -30.22 21.78 -16.16
CA PHE A 979 -29.17 20.76 -16.07
C PHE A 979 -29.75 19.38 -15.73
N ARG A 980 -29.00 18.33 -16.08
CA ARG A 980 -29.23 16.96 -15.59
C ARG A 980 -27.90 16.27 -15.34
N LEU A 981 -27.75 15.73 -14.13
CA LEU A 981 -26.65 14.82 -13.76
C LEU A 981 -27.23 13.47 -13.37
N SER A 982 -26.54 12.38 -13.70
CA SER A 982 -26.95 11.05 -13.25
C SER A 982 -25.77 10.10 -13.15
N VAL A 983 -25.85 9.24 -12.14
CA VAL A 983 -25.04 8.04 -11.98
C VAL A 983 -25.97 6.82 -11.95
N ASN A 984 -25.63 5.80 -12.73
CA ASN A 984 -26.30 4.51 -12.75
C ASN A 984 -25.25 3.40 -12.77
N PRO A 985 -24.83 2.89 -11.61
CA PRO A 985 -23.82 1.84 -11.58
C PRO A 985 -24.34 0.50 -12.12
N SER A 986 -25.66 0.29 -12.20
CA SER A 986 -26.28 -0.96 -12.69
C SER A 986 -26.52 -1.01 -14.21
N ALA A 987 -26.37 0.10 -14.93
CA ALA A 987 -26.58 0.15 -16.37
C ALA A 987 -25.55 -0.70 -17.13
N ALA A 988 -26.01 -1.40 -18.17
CA ALA A 988 -25.17 -2.16 -19.09
C ALA A 988 -24.42 -1.27 -20.12
N GLY A 989 -24.80 0.00 -20.25
CA GLY A 989 -24.26 0.97 -21.21
C GLY A 989 -23.67 2.20 -20.53
N ASP A 990 -24.07 3.40 -20.93
CA ASP A 990 -23.64 4.65 -20.28
C ASP A 990 -24.13 4.69 -18.82
N ARG A 991 -23.18 4.81 -17.90
CA ARG A 991 -23.39 4.76 -16.44
C ARG A 991 -23.28 6.15 -15.80
N LEU A 992 -22.76 7.14 -16.51
CA LEU A 992 -22.73 8.54 -16.12
C LEU A 992 -23.30 9.41 -17.24
N LEU A 993 -24.01 10.47 -16.84
CA LEU A 993 -24.63 11.41 -17.75
C LEU A 993 -24.54 12.83 -17.20
N ALA A 994 -24.12 13.76 -18.06
CA ALA A 994 -24.19 15.20 -17.82
C ALA A 994 -24.86 15.90 -19.01
N LYS A 995 -25.89 16.69 -18.72
CA LYS A 995 -26.59 17.53 -19.71
C LYS A 995 -26.75 18.96 -19.22
N ILE A 996 -26.71 19.87 -20.16
CA ILE A 996 -27.07 21.27 -19.98
C ILE A 996 -27.95 21.70 -21.16
N ASN A 997 -29.04 22.42 -20.89
CA ASN A 997 -30.08 22.76 -21.87
C ASN A 997 -30.62 21.57 -22.68
N GLY A 998 -30.68 20.38 -22.05
CA GLY A 998 -31.07 19.13 -22.72
C GLY A 998 -30.01 18.56 -23.68
N VAL A 999 -28.92 19.27 -23.94
CA VAL A 999 -27.78 18.82 -24.75
C VAL A 999 -26.82 18.01 -23.87
N THR A 1000 -26.38 16.86 -24.39
CA THR A 1000 -25.43 15.97 -23.71
C THR A 1000 -24.02 16.55 -23.76
N VAL A 1001 -23.41 16.80 -22.60
CA VAL A 1001 -22.00 17.14 -22.45
C VAL A 1001 -21.18 15.85 -22.36
N TYR A 1002 -21.63 14.91 -21.53
CA TYR A 1002 -21.01 13.59 -21.37
C TYR A 1002 -22.09 12.49 -21.24
N SER A 1003 -21.82 11.34 -21.85
CA SER A 1003 -22.56 10.09 -21.65
C SER A 1003 -21.56 8.95 -21.86
N GLY A 1004 -21.32 8.15 -20.84
CA GLY A 1004 -20.26 7.14 -20.90
C GLY A 1004 -20.11 6.32 -19.62
N PRO A 1005 -19.04 5.52 -19.51
CA PRO A 1005 -18.76 4.73 -18.32
C PRO A 1005 -18.40 5.62 -17.12
N ILE A 1006 -18.54 5.04 -15.92
CA ILE A 1006 -17.93 5.53 -14.68
C ILE A 1006 -16.41 5.31 -14.81
N PRO A 1007 -15.56 6.33 -14.62
CA PRO A 1007 -14.10 6.17 -14.54
C PRO A 1007 -13.71 5.08 -13.54
N ALA A 1008 -12.59 4.40 -13.76
CA ALA A 1008 -12.08 3.42 -12.81
C ALA A 1008 -11.91 4.07 -11.42
N GLY A 1009 -12.37 3.41 -10.36
CA GLY A 1009 -12.35 3.95 -8.99
C GLY A 1009 -13.37 5.06 -8.69
N GLY A 1010 -14.16 5.49 -9.68
CA GLY A 1010 -15.09 6.59 -9.51
C GLY A 1010 -16.29 6.28 -8.58
N PRO A 1011 -16.76 7.23 -7.77
CA PRO A 1011 -17.78 7.00 -6.75
C PRO A 1011 -19.18 6.82 -7.34
N THR A 1012 -20.02 6.00 -6.70
CA THR A 1012 -21.38 5.70 -7.16
C THR A 1012 -22.48 6.22 -6.27
N SER A 1013 -22.11 6.80 -5.14
CA SER A 1013 -22.98 7.30 -4.07
C SER A 1013 -22.40 8.57 -3.45
N GLY A 1014 -23.21 9.28 -2.69
CA GLY A 1014 -22.86 10.55 -2.05
C GLY A 1014 -23.81 11.67 -2.44
N SER A 1015 -23.69 12.81 -1.77
CA SER A 1015 -24.62 13.94 -1.88
C SER A 1015 -24.66 14.58 -3.28
N PHE A 1016 -25.77 15.26 -3.60
CA PHE A 1016 -25.77 16.29 -4.64
C PHE A 1016 -25.04 17.53 -4.11
N GLN A 1017 -24.19 18.12 -4.94
CA GLN A 1017 -23.28 19.18 -4.52
C GLN A 1017 -23.41 20.42 -5.38
N VAL A 1018 -23.23 21.57 -4.75
CA VAL A 1018 -23.24 22.88 -5.40
C VAL A 1018 -22.03 23.64 -4.90
N GLY A 1019 -21.23 24.19 -5.80
CA GLY A 1019 -20.00 24.89 -5.45
C GLY A 1019 -19.92 26.25 -6.11
N PHE A 1020 -19.28 27.20 -5.44
CA PHE A 1020 -19.02 28.56 -5.95
C PHE A 1020 -17.61 29.04 -5.57
N ARG A 1021 -16.99 29.81 -6.46
CA ARG A 1021 -15.75 30.56 -6.19
C ARG A 1021 -15.71 31.89 -6.91
N GLU A 1022 -15.34 32.92 -6.16
CA GLU A 1022 -14.89 34.20 -6.69
C GLU A 1022 -13.37 34.21 -6.93
N ASN A 1023 -12.91 34.88 -7.99
CA ASN A 1023 -11.49 35.15 -8.22
C ASN A 1023 -11.17 36.64 -8.22
N HIS A 1024 -11.55 37.31 -7.14
CA HIS A 1024 -11.23 38.71 -6.90
C HIS A 1024 -11.09 39.02 -5.42
N SER A 1025 -10.46 40.16 -5.10
CA SER A 1025 -10.37 40.63 -3.71
C SER A 1025 -11.69 41.22 -3.24
N GLY A 1026 -12.08 40.93 -2.01
CA GLY A 1026 -13.26 41.50 -1.35
C GLY A 1026 -14.50 40.61 -1.42
N ALA A 1027 -15.57 41.02 -0.72
CA ALA A 1027 -16.81 40.25 -0.63
C ALA A 1027 -17.49 40.11 -2.00
N PRO A 1028 -18.08 38.92 -2.31
CA PRO A 1028 -18.87 38.74 -3.52
C PRO A 1028 -20.07 39.71 -3.60
N ALA A 1029 -20.25 40.32 -4.77
CA ALA A 1029 -21.39 41.17 -5.10
C ALA A 1029 -22.70 40.39 -5.03
N THR A 1030 -23.84 41.07 -4.87
CA THR A 1030 -25.15 40.42 -4.65
C THR A 1030 -25.64 39.56 -5.82
N ASN A 1031 -25.10 39.74 -7.01
CA ASN A 1031 -25.39 38.97 -8.22
C ASN A 1031 -24.34 37.89 -8.54
N GLU A 1032 -23.38 37.66 -7.65
CA GLU A 1032 -22.43 36.54 -7.73
C GLU A 1032 -22.93 35.32 -6.98
N GLY A 1033 -22.49 34.14 -7.38
CA GLY A 1033 -22.89 32.88 -6.75
C GLY A 1033 -23.27 31.82 -7.78
N THR A 1034 -23.38 30.58 -7.31
CA THR A 1034 -24.08 29.53 -8.06
C THR A 1034 -25.56 29.63 -7.73
N TRP A 1035 -26.37 29.98 -8.74
CA TRP A 1035 -27.80 30.20 -8.59
C TRP A 1035 -28.59 29.01 -9.12
N LEU A 1036 -29.42 28.41 -8.26
CA LEU A 1036 -30.23 27.24 -8.60
C LEU A 1036 -31.71 27.46 -8.29
N ASP A 1037 -32.56 26.80 -9.08
CA ASP A 1037 -33.98 26.67 -8.82
C ASP A 1037 -34.50 25.28 -9.24
N ASN A 1038 -35.68 24.90 -8.73
CA ASN A 1038 -36.44 23.71 -9.11
C ASN A 1038 -35.61 22.42 -9.14
N VAL A 1039 -34.74 22.23 -8.14
CA VAL A 1039 -33.85 21.07 -8.05
C VAL A 1039 -34.65 19.84 -7.64
N THR A 1040 -34.58 18.78 -8.44
CA THR A 1040 -35.27 17.50 -8.20
C THR A 1040 -34.26 16.36 -8.12
N ILE A 1041 -34.35 15.54 -7.08
CA ILE A 1041 -33.57 14.30 -6.92
C ILE A 1041 -34.51 13.10 -6.92
N ASN A 1042 -34.18 12.06 -7.69
CA ASN A 1042 -34.95 10.82 -7.75
C ASN A 1042 -34.08 9.57 -8.04
N PHE A 1043 -34.60 8.40 -7.65
CA PHE A 1043 -34.05 7.09 -7.97
C PHE A 1043 -34.70 6.45 -9.22
N ASP A 1044 -35.97 6.78 -9.51
CA ASP A 1044 -36.84 6.06 -10.46
C ASP A 1044 -36.51 6.21 -11.96
N SER A 1045 -35.55 7.06 -12.34
CA SER A 1045 -35.15 7.23 -13.75
C SER A 1045 -33.86 6.49 -14.14
N VAL A 1046 -33.37 5.64 -13.25
CA VAL A 1046 -32.33 4.64 -13.49
C VAL A 1046 -33.03 3.37 -14.00
N PRO A 1047 -32.85 2.91 -15.26
CA PRO A 1047 -33.54 1.71 -15.74
C PRO A 1047 -33.06 0.47 -14.99
N VAL A 1048 -33.76 0.12 -13.91
CA VAL A 1048 -33.52 -1.09 -13.14
C VAL A 1048 -34.37 -2.22 -13.73
N ASN A 1049 -33.71 -3.21 -14.34
CA ASN A 1049 -34.30 -4.54 -14.44
C ASN A 1049 -34.20 -5.17 -13.05
N LEU A 1050 -35.19 -4.93 -12.19
CA LEU A 1050 -35.31 -5.63 -10.91
C LEU A 1050 -36.29 -6.79 -11.04
N SER A 1051 -35.74 -8.01 -11.03
CA SER A 1051 -36.45 -9.17 -10.52
C SER A 1051 -35.73 -9.69 -9.28
N HIS A 1052 -36.39 -9.52 -8.13
CA HIS A 1052 -36.24 -10.25 -6.86
C HIS A 1052 -34.93 -10.10 -6.08
N LEU A 1053 -35.00 -9.46 -4.90
CA LEU A 1053 -34.84 -10.14 -3.60
C LEU A 1053 -35.12 -9.15 -2.44
N GLU A 1054 -36.20 -9.43 -1.71
CA GLU A 1054 -36.45 -8.95 -0.35
C GLU A 1054 -35.67 -9.84 0.64
N LEU A 1055 -35.28 -9.23 1.76
CA LEU A 1055 -34.91 -9.83 3.06
C LEU A 1055 -33.68 -10.74 3.09
N TYR A 1056 -32.56 -10.19 3.57
CA TYR A 1056 -31.73 -10.77 4.64
C TYR A 1056 -31.11 -9.67 5.48
#